data_AF-A0A0S8DCK0-F1
#
_entry.id   AF-A0A0S8DCK0-F1
#
_cell.length_a   1.000
_cell.length_b   1.000
_cell.length_c   1.000
_cell.angle_alpha   90.00
_cell.angle_beta   90.00
_cell.angle_gamma   90.00
#
_symmetry.space_group_name_H-M   'P 1'
#
loop_
_entity.id
_entity.type
_entity.pdbx_description
1 polymer ?
#
loop_
_entity_poly.entity_id
_entity_poly.type
_entity_poly.pdbx_seq_one_letter_code
_entity_poly.pdbx_strand_id
1 'polypeptide(L)'
;MALAIKDKLRFLEEALDIDPGHYDSLKLRALIYYASRKYESMKDEARTMIAVEQQDPLGYSLRATALLQLGDHDGAIKDYDRALERTPEGDPRRTKLYDQRCRVCLRMGDYERVIADAQECLKLSSDPTIFQLHIFCALTALGKYEPASALFQQIADAGPEYRRRFKDWSMKHVFGSIEAGQPWHPPESRPDGLAFLAMLEAEEIYRSLEAKGGPLIPDGFAADWSADGNKLVFCSGVPGNSGIAVLDLITRRTELLIAPGKNPKWSPDGQHIAFIRDRRLLPLSRLVANEPLSRSPSWKSELWIMKTDGTEPRRVTHGLWPSWSQDSGRIYNQSWTDRMLYSISIERGDADQKPILPFPHHYCSVSPDEQYAACAQYGSLKIVDLASRSIVAQWTAPVKLWGGNWNPGSHEFSMGGYSRPEDRTGLWIYDLNRREATQVLCGQITNAAWAPDGAKLAFSLGAPFYEIWEADLDPSVSTIESIGPGRTPEEYCRQMVEKYSETIATDSADANDHLRRAGYYHYMQDEDGANADMKKYRAILNPQMDTGGHGGRPETADSQVIHTSLVFGTPTALGPIVNSTACDWGPSISASGLELYFDSRRTGDWDIWVTTRATAAHDWEPPVNLGAPVNGPHWDQRPCISADGLTLFFGSLRSGSWELWMTTRQTIDGSWREPVNMGSPVNSSALDIAPSISSDGLSLFFGSERSGSYGSADIWMTTRETTHDDWGTPMNLGPAINSVANEAVPSISHDGLLFFFSGAAYGPFRAAGCGEADLWVSTRASTSDPWSTRINLGQNVNSSDQDLTPNISADGS
;
A
#
# COMPACT_ATOMS: atom_id res chain seq x y z
N MET A 1 -21.46 12.10 12.77
CA MET A 1 -21.66 11.20 13.92
C MET A 1 -21.26 9.80 13.51
N ALA A 2 -20.40 9.13 14.31
CA ALA A 2 -20.10 7.72 14.12
C ALA A 2 -21.23 6.90 14.75
N LEU A 3 -21.68 5.83 14.09
CA LEU A 3 -22.77 5.01 14.59
C LEU A 3 -22.25 3.60 14.92
N ALA A 4 -22.47 3.17 16.17
CA ALA A 4 -22.13 1.83 16.63
C ALA A 4 -22.97 0.78 15.89
N ILE A 5 -22.47 -0.46 15.77
CA ILE A 5 -23.22 -1.55 15.14
C ILE A 5 -24.49 -1.88 15.94
N LYS A 6 -24.47 -1.79 17.27
CA LYS A 6 -25.65 -1.97 18.10
C LYS A 6 -26.79 -1.02 17.73
N ASP A 7 -26.48 0.26 17.54
CA ASP A 7 -27.49 1.23 17.10
C ASP A 7 -27.99 0.93 15.69
N LYS A 8 -27.10 0.53 14.78
CA LYS A 8 -27.50 0.11 13.42
C LYS A 8 -28.46 -1.08 13.47
N LEU A 9 -28.16 -2.10 14.29
CA LEU A 9 -29.02 -3.26 14.46
C LEU A 9 -30.38 -2.88 15.02
N ARG A 10 -30.43 -2.01 16.04
CA ARG A 10 -31.69 -1.50 16.58
C ARG A 10 -32.53 -0.79 15.52
N PHE A 11 -31.95 0.08 14.71
CA PHE A 11 -32.68 0.76 13.64
C PHE A 11 -33.16 -0.21 12.54
N LEU A 12 -32.38 -1.25 12.23
CA LEU A 12 -32.78 -2.28 11.27
C LEU A 12 -33.93 -3.14 11.82
N GLU A 13 -33.91 -3.43 13.13
CA GLU A 13 -35.00 -4.12 13.82
C GLU A 13 -36.29 -3.31 13.81
N GLU A 14 -36.23 -2.03 14.19
CA GLU A 14 -37.37 -1.10 14.10
C GLU A 14 -37.94 -1.00 12.67
N ALA A 15 -37.08 -1.01 11.65
CA ALA A 15 -37.52 -1.02 10.26
C ALA A 15 -38.22 -2.33 9.86
N LEU A 16 -37.73 -3.47 10.36
CA LEU A 16 -38.28 -4.79 10.05
C LEU A 16 -39.54 -5.12 10.87
N ASP A 17 -39.75 -4.47 12.01
CA ASP A 17 -41.03 -4.51 12.73
C ASP A 17 -42.15 -3.82 11.93
N ILE A 18 -41.81 -2.78 11.15
CA ILE A 18 -42.74 -2.06 10.27
C ILE A 18 -42.99 -2.86 8.98
N ASP A 19 -41.92 -3.35 8.36
CA ASP A 19 -41.96 -4.16 7.15
C ASP A 19 -41.02 -5.37 7.28
N PRO A 20 -41.55 -6.54 7.72
CA PRO A 20 -40.75 -7.76 7.86
C PRO A 20 -40.13 -8.26 6.55
N GLY A 21 -40.64 -7.80 5.40
CA GLY A 21 -40.15 -8.13 4.07
C GLY A 21 -39.13 -7.14 3.51
N HIS A 22 -38.72 -6.11 4.26
CA HIS A 22 -37.86 -5.06 3.73
C HIS A 22 -36.46 -5.57 3.35
N TYR A 23 -36.26 -5.83 2.05
CA TYR A 23 -35.14 -6.60 1.52
C TYR A 23 -33.76 -6.02 1.85
N ASP A 24 -33.59 -4.70 1.74
CA ASP A 24 -32.31 -4.04 2.04
C ASP A 24 -31.96 -4.08 3.54
N SER A 25 -32.97 -4.09 4.42
CA SER A 25 -32.75 -4.21 5.87
C SER A 25 -32.28 -5.62 6.23
N LEU A 26 -32.94 -6.64 5.65
CA LEU A 26 -32.53 -8.05 5.79
C LEU A 26 -31.09 -8.25 5.29
N LYS A 27 -30.78 -7.71 4.11
CA LYS A 27 -29.43 -7.75 3.53
C LYS A 27 -28.40 -7.11 4.45
N LEU A 28 -28.63 -5.88 4.92
CA LEU A 28 -27.67 -5.20 5.81
C LEU A 28 -27.48 -5.96 7.13
N ARG A 29 -28.55 -6.50 7.71
CA ARG A 29 -28.49 -7.30 8.94
C ARG A 29 -27.73 -8.62 8.72
N ALA A 30 -27.95 -9.30 7.60
CA ALA A 30 -27.19 -10.48 7.20
C ALA A 30 -25.68 -10.19 7.07
N LEU A 31 -25.30 -9.04 6.49
CA LEU A 31 -23.89 -8.65 6.39
C LEU A 31 -23.26 -8.30 7.75
N ILE A 32 -24.02 -7.69 8.67
CA ILE A 32 -23.57 -7.48 10.06
C ILE A 32 -23.36 -8.82 10.76
N TYR A 33 -24.27 -9.77 10.57
CA TYR A 33 -24.16 -11.12 11.13
C TYR A 33 -22.97 -11.89 10.55
N TYR A 34 -22.70 -11.77 9.25
CA TYR A 34 -21.48 -12.32 8.65
C TYR A 34 -20.22 -11.76 9.32
N ALA A 35 -20.09 -10.42 9.40
CA ALA A 35 -18.93 -9.77 10.01
C ALA A 35 -18.82 -10.02 11.53
N SER A 36 -19.94 -10.32 12.19
CA SER A 36 -19.99 -10.73 13.60
C SER A 36 -19.91 -12.25 13.77
N ARG A 37 -19.72 -13.02 12.69
CA ARG A 37 -19.64 -14.50 12.70
C ARG A 37 -20.87 -15.19 13.32
N LYS A 38 -22.03 -14.55 13.22
CA LYS A 38 -23.35 -15.06 13.64
C LYS A 38 -24.02 -15.77 12.47
N TYR A 39 -23.39 -16.85 11.99
CA TYR A 39 -23.80 -17.51 10.74
C TYR A 39 -25.19 -18.15 10.79
N GLU A 40 -25.65 -18.62 11.96
CA GLU A 40 -27.03 -19.07 12.14
C GLU A 40 -28.04 -17.94 11.89
N SER A 41 -27.81 -16.76 12.50
CA SER A 41 -28.66 -15.59 12.26
C SER A 41 -28.60 -15.12 10.81
N MET A 42 -27.41 -15.12 10.20
CA MET A 42 -27.24 -14.81 8.78
C MET A 42 -28.03 -15.77 7.87
N LYS A 43 -28.02 -17.08 8.18
CA LYS A 43 -28.79 -18.11 7.46
C LYS A 43 -30.29 -17.85 7.54
N ASP A 44 -30.78 -17.41 8.70
CA ASP A 44 -32.19 -17.07 8.91
C ASP A 44 -32.62 -15.83 8.14
N GLU A 45 -31.79 -14.77 8.12
CA GLU A 45 -32.04 -13.60 7.28
C GLU A 45 -32.09 -13.97 5.80
N ALA A 46 -31.09 -14.73 5.34
CA ALA A 46 -30.99 -15.15 3.94
C ALA A 46 -32.19 -16.01 3.52
N ARG A 47 -32.72 -16.85 4.42
CA ARG A 47 -33.94 -17.62 4.20
C ARG A 47 -35.16 -16.71 4.02
N THR A 48 -35.27 -15.66 4.83
CA THR A 48 -36.34 -14.66 4.71
C THR A 48 -36.21 -13.90 3.39
N MET A 49 -34.99 -13.47 3.02
CA MET A 49 -34.72 -12.84 1.73
C MET A 49 -35.17 -13.72 0.54
N ILE A 50 -34.88 -15.02 0.56
CA ILE A 50 -35.33 -15.97 -0.48
C ILE A 50 -36.87 -16.05 -0.54
N ALA A 51 -37.55 -15.96 0.61
CA ALA A 51 -39.02 -16.00 0.65
C ALA A 51 -39.65 -14.72 0.07
N VAL A 52 -39.02 -13.57 0.28
CA VAL A 52 -39.45 -12.26 -0.26
C VAL A 52 -39.17 -12.17 -1.76
N GLU A 53 -37.94 -12.44 -2.19
CA GLU A 53 -37.48 -12.29 -3.59
C GLU A 53 -36.88 -13.59 -4.13
N GLN A 54 -37.74 -14.53 -4.54
CA GLN A 54 -37.32 -15.88 -4.96
C GLN A 54 -36.40 -15.91 -6.19
N GLN A 55 -36.43 -14.86 -7.01
CA GLN A 55 -35.64 -14.74 -8.24
C GLN A 55 -34.30 -14.02 -8.01
N ASP A 56 -34.07 -13.38 -6.86
CA ASP A 56 -32.78 -12.76 -6.59
C ASP A 56 -31.76 -13.81 -6.12
N PRO A 57 -30.63 -14.02 -6.85
CA PRO A 57 -29.59 -14.95 -6.43
C PRO A 57 -28.89 -14.58 -5.11
N LEU A 58 -29.00 -13.33 -4.64
CA LEU A 58 -28.30 -12.86 -3.43
C LEU A 58 -28.72 -13.60 -2.15
N GLY A 59 -30.02 -13.87 -1.96
CA GLY A 59 -30.48 -14.60 -0.78
C GLY A 59 -29.89 -16.01 -0.71
N TYR A 60 -29.84 -16.71 -1.85
CA TYR A 60 -29.21 -18.03 -1.94
C TYR A 60 -27.71 -17.98 -1.69
N SER A 61 -26.99 -17.01 -2.27
CA SER A 61 -25.54 -16.91 -2.09
C SER A 61 -25.14 -16.58 -0.64
N LEU A 62 -25.89 -15.69 0.03
CA LEU A 62 -25.68 -15.40 1.45
C LEU A 62 -25.96 -16.64 2.32
N ARG A 63 -27.03 -17.39 2.02
CA ARG A 63 -27.32 -18.64 2.75
C ARG A 63 -26.25 -19.70 2.51
N ALA A 64 -25.76 -19.82 1.28
CA ALA A 64 -24.66 -20.71 0.95
C ALA A 64 -23.37 -20.37 1.72
N THR A 65 -23.02 -19.08 1.79
CA THR A 65 -21.89 -18.61 2.61
C THR A 65 -22.09 -18.92 4.09
N ALA A 66 -23.30 -18.72 4.64
CA ALA A 66 -23.59 -19.06 6.03
C ALA A 66 -23.45 -20.57 6.30
N LEU A 67 -24.00 -21.41 5.41
CA LEU A 67 -23.93 -22.87 5.49
C LEU A 67 -22.48 -23.37 5.43
N LEU A 68 -21.67 -22.80 4.53
CA LEU A 68 -20.24 -23.08 4.43
C LEU A 68 -19.52 -22.82 5.77
N GLN A 69 -19.78 -21.68 6.40
CA GLN A 69 -19.15 -21.33 7.68
C GLN A 69 -19.65 -22.18 8.85
N LEU A 70 -20.84 -22.77 8.71
CA LEU A 70 -21.40 -23.75 9.66
C LEU A 70 -20.95 -25.19 9.37
N GLY A 71 -20.15 -25.42 8.33
CA GLY A 71 -19.65 -26.74 7.92
C GLY A 71 -20.63 -27.57 7.08
N ASP A 72 -21.79 -27.02 6.69
CA ASP A 72 -22.73 -27.68 5.77
C ASP A 72 -22.34 -27.38 4.31
N HIS A 73 -21.31 -28.08 3.84
CA HIS A 73 -20.77 -27.91 2.49
C HIS A 73 -21.76 -28.34 1.40
N ASP A 74 -22.52 -29.42 1.62
CA ASP A 74 -23.53 -29.90 0.67
C ASP A 74 -24.69 -28.91 0.52
N GLY A 75 -25.16 -28.35 1.64
CA GLY A 75 -26.16 -27.29 1.65
C GLY A 75 -25.67 -26.04 0.94
N ALA A 76 -24.42 -25.64 1.18
CA ALA A 76 -23.81 -24.50 0.50
C ALA A 76 -23.76 -24.67 -1.02
N ILE A 77 -23.32 -25.83 -1.50
CA ILE A 77 -23.27 -26.15 -2.94
C ILE A 77 -24.67 -26.07 -3.56
N LYS A 78 -25.69 -26.68 -2.93
CA LYS A 78 -27.08 -26.65 -3.44
C LYS A 78 -27.62 -25.22 -3.57
N ASP A 79 -27.24 -24.33 -2.65
CA ASP A 79 -27.67 -22.94 -2.71
C ASP A 79 -26.88 -22.12 -3.72
N TYR A 80 -25.58 -22.39 -3.93
CA TYR A 80 -24.85 -21.81 -5.06
C TYR A 80 -25.42 -22.28 -6.41
N ASP A 81 -25.82 -23.54 -6.52
CA ASP A 81 -26.47 -24.08 -7.72
C ASP A 81 -27.77 -23.34 -8.00
N ARG A 82 -28.61 -23.17 -6.98
CA ARG A 82 -29.82 -22.34 -7.09
C ARG A 82 -29.47 -20.91 -7.47
N ALA A 83 -28.52 -20.25 -6.81
CA ALA A 83 -28.13 -18.89 -7.18
C ALA A 83 -27.72 -18.78 -8.65
N LEU A 84 -26.93 -19.74 -9.16
CA LEU A 84 -26.51 -19.79 -10.56
C LEU A 84 -27.67 -20.06 -11.52
N GLU A 85 -28.63 -20.91 -11.18
CA GLU A 85 -29.83 -21.13 -12.00
C GLU A 85 -30.71 -19.88 -12.15
N ARG A 86 -30.66 -18.94 -11.19
CA ARG A 86 -31.40 -17.66 -11.22
C ARG A 86 -30.54 -16.49 -11.74
N THR A 87 -29.30 -16.76 -12.16
CA THR A 87 -28.38 -15.75 -12.67
C THR A 87 -28.19 -15.96 -14.18
N PRO A 88 -28.70 -15.06 -15.04
CA PRO A 88 -28.58 -15.18 -16.50
C PRO A 88 -27.14 -15.32 -17.00
N GLU A 89 -26.94 -15.94 -18.16
CA GLU A 89 -25.60 -16.26 -18.70
C GLU A 89 -24.70 -15.04 -18.97
N GLY A 90 -25.27 -13.84 -19.12
CA GLY A 90 -24.52 -12.57 -19.29
C GLY A 90 -24.38 -11.73 -18.02
N ASP A 91 -24.85 -12.20 -16.88
CA ASP A 91 -24.82 -11.43 -15.63
C ASP A 91 -23.42 -11.49 -14.97
N PRO A 92 -22.76 -10.34 -14.70
CA PRO A 92 -21.45 -10.30 -14.07
C PRO A 92 -21.39 -10.97 -12.69
N ARG A 93 -22.53 -11.16 -12.00
CA ARG A 93 -22.59 -11.87 -10.71
C ARG A 93 -22.28 -13.36 -10.85
N ARG A 94 -22.44 -13.92 -12.05
CA ARG A 94 -22.27 -15.36 -12.31
C ARG A 94 -20.83 -15.81 -12.03
N THR A 95 -19.83 -15.05 -12.46
CA THR A 95 -18.41 -15.35 -12.20
C THR A 95 -18.09 -15.36 -10.70
N LYS A 96 -18.65 -14.43 -9.92
CA LYS A 96 -18.51 -14.43 -8.46
C LYS A 96 -19.11 -15.66 -7.81
N LEU A 97 -20.30 -16.09 -8.26
CA LEU A 97 -20.93 -17.32 -7.75
C LEU A 97 -20.12 -18.57 -8.06
N TYR A 98 -19.55 -18.67 -9.27
CA TYR A 98 -18.64 -19.76 -9.62
C TYR A 98 -17.34 -19.73 -8.80
N ASP A 99 -16.70 -18.56 -8.59
CA ASP A 99 -15.52 -18.44 -7.71
C ASP A 99 -15.83 -18.95 -6.30
N GLN A 100 -16.96 -18.55 -5.71
CA GLN A 100 -17.36 -19.03 -4.39
C GLN A 100 -17.62 -20.54 -4.37
N ARG A 101 -18.30 -21.09 -5.39
CA ARG A 101 -18.54 -22.55 -5.49
C ARG A 101 -17.24 -23.32 -5.68
N CYS A 102 -16.33 -22.87 -6.55
CA CYS A 102 -15.00 -23.47 -6.75
C CYS A 102 -14.22 -23.56 -5.44
N ARG A 103 -14.24 -22.52 -4.60
CA ARG A 103 -13.56 -22.54 -3.29
C ARG A 103 -14.13 -23.60 -2.35
N VAL A 104 -15.45 -23.80 -2.35
CA VAL A 104 -16.09 -24.86 -1.56
C VAL A 104 -15.72 -26.23 -2.11
N CYS A 105 -15.80 -26.43 -3.42
CA CYS A 105 -15.45 -27.69 -4.07
C CYS A 105 -13.98 -28.07 -3.86
N LEU A 106 -13.05 -27.09 -3.91
CA LEU A 106 -11.64 -27.30 -3.56
C LEU A 106 -11.47 -27.81 -2.13
N ARG A 107 -12.19 -27.22 -1.17
CA ARG A 107 -12.16 -27.65 0.24
C ARG A 107 -12.74 -29.06 0.45
N MET A 108 -13.66 -29.46 -0.42
CA MET A 108 -14.31 -30.77 -0.42
C MET A 108 -13.53 -31.85 -1.18
N GLY A 109 -12.51 -31.47 -1.95
CA GLY A 109 -11.81 -32.38 -2.85
C GLY A 109 -12.58 -32.74 -4.13
N ASP A 110 -13.63 -31.99 -4.49
CA ASP A 110 -14.37 -32.16 -5.74
C ASP A 110 -13.68 -31.40 -6.89
N TYR A 111 -12.47 -31.88 -7.24
CA TYR A 111 -11.56 -31.21 -8.16
C TYR A 111 -12.07 -31.22 -9.61
N GLU A 112 -12.78 -32.26 -10.03
CA GLU A 112 -13.40 -32.35 -11.35
C GLU A 112 -14.43 -31.24 -11.56
N ARG A 113 -15.27 -30.97 -10.54
CA ARG A 113 -16.24 -29.88 -10.60
C ARG A 113 -15.57 -28.51 -10.60
N VAL A 114 -14.49 -28.33 -9.84
CA VAL A 114 -13.68 -27.09 -9.88
C VAL A 114 -13.19 -26.82 -11.30
N ILE A 115 -12.64 -27.84 -11.97
CA ILE A 115 -12.14 -27.71 -13.34
C ILE A 115 -13.28 -27.36 -14.31
N ALA A 116 -14.42 -28.05 -14.21
CA ALA A 116 -15.58 -27.79 -15.07
C ALA A 116 -16.11 -26.35 -14.89
N ASP A 117 -16.28 -25.90 -13.65
CA ASP A 117 -16.79 -24.57 -13.31
C ASP A 117 -15.85 -23.46 -13.77
N ALA A 118 -14.56 -23.64 -13.51
CA ALA A 118 -13.53 -22.71 -13.94
C ALA A 118 -13.45 -22.61 -15.46
N GLN A 119 -13.55 -23.74 -16.19
CA GLN A 119 -13.57 -23.76 -17.65
C GLN A 119 -14.77 -23.00 -18.24
N GLU A 120 -15.96 -23.09 -17.63
CA GLU A 120 -17.09 -22.27 -18.06
C GLU A 120 -16.83 -20.78 -17.84
N CYS A 121 -16.22 -20.41 -16.71
CA CYS A 121 -15.89 -19.01 -16.43
C CYS A 121 -14.81 -18.42 -17.31
N LEU A 122 -13.85 -19.23 -17.76
CA LEU A 122 -12.83 -18.79 -18.73
C LEU A 122 -13.44 -18.32 -20.06
N LYS A 123 -14.64 -18.80 -20.42
CA LYS A 123 -15.37 -18.33 -21.61
C LYS A 123 -16.08 -16.99 -21.39
N LEU A 124 -16.37 -16.65 -20.14
CA LEU A 124 -17.23 -15.53 -19.74
C LEU A 124 -16.43 -14.34 -19.18
N SER A 125 -15.24 -14.57 -18.64
CA SER A 125 -14.49 -13.59 -17.85
C SER A 125 -13.52 -12.77 -18.69
N SER A 126 -13.47 -11.46 -18.44
CA SER A 126 -12.43 -10.56 -18.95
C SER A 126 -11.11 -10.67 -18.18
N ASP A 127 -11.12 -11.22 -16.94
CA ASP A 127 -9.91 -11.60 -16.17
C ASP A 127 -9.97 -13.12 -15.88
N PRO A 128 -9.24 -13.96 -16.62
CA PRO A 128 -9.28 -15.42 -16.44
C PRO A 128 -8.50 -15.91 -15.22
N THR A 129 -7.69 -15.05 -14.59
CA THR A 129 -6.63 -15.46 -13.65
C THR A 129 -7.13 -16.30 -12.49
N ILE A 130 -8.21 -15.87 -11.82
CA ILE A 130 -8.73 -16.59 -10.65
C ILE A 130 -9.22 -18.01 -11.00
N PHE A 131 -9.74 -18.20 -12.22
CA PHE A 131 -10.20 -19.49 -12.69
C PHE A 131 -9.05 -20.37 -13.19
N GLN A 132 -8.01 -19.79 -13.80
CA GLN A 132 -6.76 -20.50 -14.06
C GLN A 132 -6.12 -20.99 -12.75
N LEU A 133 -6.15 -20.18 -11.70
CA LEU A 133 -5.67 -20.57 -10.37
C LEU A 133 -6.48 -21.72 -9.76
N HIS A 134 -7.82 -21.68 -9.84
CA HIS A 134 -8.67 -22.80 -9.42
C HIS A 134 -8.31 -24.11 -10.14
N ILE A 135 -8.12 -24.06 -11.46
CA ILE A 135 -7.70 -25.24 -12.25
C ILE A 135 -6.32 -25.70 -11.82
N PHE A 136 -5.37 -24.78 -11.65
CA PHE A 136 -4.01 -25.09 -11.21
C PHE A 136 -4.02 -25.90 -9.90
N CYS A 137 -4.69 -25.41 -8.85
CA CYS A 137 -4.75 -26.13 -7.58
C CYS A 137 -5.49 -27.47 -7.66
N ALA A 138 -6.57 -27.55 -8.46
CA ALA A 138 -7.26 -28.82 -8.69
C ALA A 138 -6.36 -29.84 -9.41
N LEU A 139 -5.58 -29.42 -10.42
CA LEU A 139 -4.62 -30.28 -11.11
C LEU A 139 -3.50 -30.75 -10.19
N THR A 140 -2.96 -29.86 -9.35
CA THR A 140 -1.93 -30.19 -8.35
C THR A 140 -2.44 -31.24 -7.36
N ALA A 141 -3.65 -31.05 -6.82
CA ALA A 141 -4.25 -32.01 -5.89
C ALA A 141 -4.53 -33.38 -6.54
N LEU A 142 -4.80 -33.41 -7.84
CA LEU A 142 -4.95 -34.63 -8.64
C LEU A 142 -3.62 -35.26 -9.08
N GLY A 143 -2.46 -34.68 -8.74
CA GLY A 143 -1.14 -35.17 -9.18
C GLY A 143 -0.83 -34.91 -10.66
N LYS A 144 -1.60 -34.05 -11.33
CA LYS A 144 -1.45 -33.72 -12.75
C LYS A 144 -0.46 -32.56 -12.91
N TYR A 145 0.81 -32.79 -12.63
CA TYR A 145 1.84 -31.74 -12.56
C TYR A 145 2.21 -31.12 -13.90
N GLU A 146 2.31 -31.90 -14.96
CA GLU A 146 2.61 -31.38 -16.31
C GLU A 146 1.61 -30.29 -16.76
N PRO A 147 0.29 -30.52 -16.77
CA PRO A 147 -0.66 -29.48 -17.14
C PRO A 147 -0.74 -28.34 -16.12
N ALA A 148 -0.47 -28.61 -14.83
CA ALA A 148 -0.39 -27.56 -13.82
C ALA A 148 0.79 -26.61 -14.09
N SER A 149 1.97 -27.14 -14.41
CA SER A 149 3.16 -26.38 -14.77
C SER A 149 2.96 -25.56 -16.05
N ALA A 150 2.30 -26.13 -17.06
CA ALA A 150 1.97 -25.40 -18.29
C ALA A 150 1.04 -24.21 -18.00
N LEU A 151 0.05 -24.39 -17.12
CA LEU A 151 -0.86 -23.33 -16.71
C LEU A 151 -0.17 -22.25 -15.88
N PHE A 152 0.74 -22.64 -14.99
CA PHE A 152 1.60 -21.71 -14.27
C PHE A 152 2.38 -20.82 -15.24
N GLN A 153 3.05 -21.40 -16.25
CA GLN A 153 3.80 -20.61 -17.24
C GLN A 153 2.90 -19.61 -17.97
N GLN A 154 1.70 -20.03 -18.38
CA GLN A 154 0.73 -19.12 -19.01
C GLN A 154 0.37 -17.93 -18.11
N ILE A 155 0.12 -18.16 -16.82
CA ILE A 155 -0.16 -17.09 -15.85
C ILE A 155 1.08 -16.21 -15.65
N ALA A 156 2.24 -16.84 -15.59
CA ALA A 156 3.50 -16.20 -15.28
C ALA A 156 3.99 -15.30 -16.44
N ASP A 157 3.70 -15.67 -17.68
CA ASP A 157 3.99 -14.91 -18.90
C ASP A 157 3.06 -13.70 -19.10
N ALA A 158 1.90 -13.68 -18.45
CA ALA A 158 0.98 -12.54 -18.49
C ALA A 158 1.52 -11.29 -17.76
N GLY A 159 2.55 -11.46 -16.92
CA GLY A 159 3.32 -10.37 -16.33
C GLY A 159 3.56 -10.49 -14.83
N PRO A 160 4.36 -9.58 -14.24
CA PRO A 160 4.78 -9.65 -12.83
C PRO A 160 3.62 -9.60 -11.82
N GLU A 161 2.55 -8.87 -12.13
CA GLU A 161 1.38 -8.78 -11.26
C GLU A 161 0.66 -10.15 -11.12
N TYR A 162 0.53 -10.88 -12.23
CA TYR A 162 -0.08 -12.20 -12.28
C TYR A 162 0.77 -13.24 -11.54
N ARG A 163 2.11 -13.18 -11.67
CA ARG A 163 3.04 -14.01 -10.86
C ARG A 163 2.84 -13.77 -9.36
N ARG A 164 2.70 -12.51 -8.93
CA ARG A 164 2.43 -12.17 -7.52
C ARG A 164 1.08 -12.72 -7.06
N ARG A 165 0.01 -12.49 -7.82
CA ARG A 165 -1.34 -13.02 -7.51
C ARG A 165 -1.35 -14.54 -7.42
N PHE A 166 -0.63 -15.21 -8.32
CA PHE A 166 -0.45 -16.66 -8.29
C PHE A 166 0.20 -17.12 -6.99
N LYS A 167 1.31 -16.50 -6.60
CA LYS A 167 2.01 -16.83 -5.36
C LYS A 167 1.09 -16.73 -4.15
N ASP A 168 0.40 -15.60 -3.99
CA ASP A 168 -0.50 -15.35 -2.87
C ASP A 168 -1.65 -16.36 -2.81
N TRP A 169 -2.27 -16.63 -3.96
CA TRP A 169 -3.41 -17.52 -4.01
C TRP A 169 -3.01 -18.98 -3.74
N SER A 170 -1.90 -19.44 -4.31
CA SER A 170 -1.35 -20.77 -4.09
C SER A 170 -1.04 -21.03 -2.61
N MET A 171 -0.48 -20.05 -1.90
CA MET A 171 -0.26 -20.20 -0.46
C MET A 171 -1.55 -20.27 0.34
N LYS A 172 -2.51 -19.37 0.06
CA LYS A 172 -3.80 -19.35 0.75
C LYS A 172 -4.55 -20.67 0.55
N HIS A 173 -4.46 -21.24 -0.65
CA HIS A 173 -5.00 -22.57 -0.92
C HIS A 173 -4.35 -23.65 -0.05
N VAL A 174 -3.02 -23.68 0.07
CA VAL A 174 -2.32 -24.67 0.90
C VAL A 174 -2.73 -24.58 2.37
N PHE A 175 -2.77 -23.37 2.94
CA PHE A 175 -3.23 -23.15 4.33
C PHE A 175 -4.66 -23.70 4.51
N GLY A 176 -5.58 -23.30 3.63
CA GLY A 176 -6.97 -23.75 3.70
C GLY A 176 -7.14 -25.26 3.51
N SER A 177 -6.32 -25.90 2.67
CA SER A 177 -6.34 -27.35 2.47
C SER A 177 -5.84 -28.09 3.71
N ILE A 178 -4.74 -27.65 4.33
CA ILE A 178 -4.20 -28.25 5.56
C ILE A 178 -5.21 -28.10 6.70
N GLU A 179 -5.81 -26.92 6.89
CA GLU A 179 -6.85 -26.68 7.90
C GLU A 179 -8.10 -27.53 7.69
N ALA A 180 -8.45 -27.81 6.43
CA ALA A 180 -9.56 -28.70 6.09
C ALA A 180 -9.22 -30.19 6.25
N GLY A 181 -7.98 -30.54 6.60
CA GLY A 181 -7.50 -31.90 6.65
C GLY A 181 -7.43 -32.58 5.29
N GLN A 182 -7.34 -31.80 4.20
CA GLN A 182 -7.26 -32.30 2.83
C GLN A 182 -5.84 -32.15 2.28
N PRO A 183 -5.29 -33.18 1.61
CA PRO A 183 -4.02 -33.05 0.94
C PRO A 183 -4.13 -32.13 -0.29
N TRP A 184 -3.22 -31.17 -0.44
CA TRP A 184 -3.16 -30.29 -1.61
C TRP A 184 -2.36 -30.89 -2.78
N HIS A 185 -1.70 -32.04 -2.56
CA HIS A 185 -1.09 -32.91 -3.55
C HIS A 185 -1.19 -34.38 -3.08
N PRO A 186 -1.13 -35.38 -3.97
CA PRO A 186 -1.11 -36.79 -3.56
C PRO A 186 0.06 -37.11 -2.61
N PRO A 187 -0.18 -37.79 -1.47
CA PRO A 187 0.88 -38.08 -0.48
C PRO A 187 2.08 -38.86 -1.05
N GLU A 188 1.81 -39.75 -2.02
CA GLU A 188 2.81 -40.61 -2.67
C GLU A 188 3.62 -39.89 -3.76
N SER A 189 3.25 -38.65 -4.10
CA SER A 189 3.85 -37.92 -5.21
C SER A 189 3.99 -36.46 -4.82
N ARG A 190 5.16 -36.07 -4.31
CA ARG A 190 5.44 -34.67 -3.98
C ARG A 190 5.72 -33.88 -5.28
N PRO A 191 5.08 -32.72 -5.51
CA PRO A 191 5.37 -31.91 -6.68
C PRO A 191 6.77 -31.27 -6.58
N ASP A 192 7.39 -31.04 -7.74
CA ASP A 192 8.70 -30.39 -7.87
C ASP A 192 8.70 -29.41 -9.06
N GLY A 193 9.54 -28.37 -8.98
CA GLY A 193 9.70 -27.32 -9.98
C GLY A 193 9.07 -25.97 -9.61
N LEU A 194 9.38 -24.96 -10.43
CA LEU A 194 9.07 -23.54 -10.21
C LEU A 194 7.58 -23.27 -9.89
N ALA A 195 6.67 -23.99 -10.55
CA ALA A 195 5.23 -23.83 -10.37
C ALA A 195 4.73 -24.12 -8.94
N PHE A 196 5.46 -24.94 -8.18
CA PHE A 196 5.02 -25.46 -6.88
C PHE A 196 5.80 -24.90 -5.69
N LEU A 197 6.88 -24.14 -5.92
CA LEU A 197 7.71 -23.57 -4.85
C LEU A 197 6.90 -22.77 -3.83
N ALA A 198 5.95 -21.95 -4.29
CA ALA A 198 5.09 -21.17 -3.41
C ALA A 198 4.18 -22.03 -2.51
N MET A 199 3.73 -23.19 -3.02
CA MET A 199 2.89 -24.13 -2.27
C MET A 199 3.71 -24.90 -1.23
N LEU A 200 4.91 -25.36 -1.62
CA LEU A 200 5.85 -26.03 -0.71
C LEU A 200 6.30 -25.08 0.41
N GLU A 201 6.61 -23.82 0.07
CA GLU A 201 6.94 -22.77 1.05
C GLU A 201 5.77 -22.52 2.02
N ALA A 202 4.52 -22.51 1.51
CA ALA A 202 3.35 -22.33 2.34
C ALA A 202 3.17 -23.48 3.34
N GLU A 203 3.35 -24.72 2.91
CA GLU A 203 3.27 -25.88 3.80
C GLU A 203 4.32 -25.81 4.91
N GLU A 204 5.58 -25.48 4.58
CA GLU A 204 6.64 -25.32 5.58
C GLU A 204 6.32 -24.23 6.60
N ILE A 205 5.85 -23.07 6.13
CA ILE A 205 5.46 -21.96 7.02
C ILE A 205 4.30 -22.39 7.91
N TYR A 206 3.25 -23.01 7.37
CA TYR A 206 2.10 -23.45 8.14
C TYR A 206 2.51 -24.40 9.26
N ARG A 207 3.30 -25.44 8.94
CA ARG A 207 3.77 -26.43 9.93
C ARG A 207 4.66 -25.81 11.01
N SER A 208 5.50 -24.85 10.64
CA SER A 208 6.34 -24.12 11.59
C SER A 208 5.52 -23.26 12.55
N LEU A 209 4.46 -22.61 12.06
CA LEU A 209 3.52 -21.86 12.90
C LEU A 209 2.68 -22.78 13.78
N GLU A 210 2.12 -23.86 13.22
CA GLU A 210 1.30 -24.87 13.92
C GLU A 210 2.06 -25.52 15.09
N ALA A 211 3.38 -25.68 14.96
CA ALA A 211 4.22 -26.21 16.03
C ALA A 211 4.36 -25.26 17.24
N LYS A 212 4.08 -23.96 17.06
CA LYS A 212 4.30 -22.91 18.08
C LYS A 212 3.01 -22.21 18.53
N GLY A 213 1.94 -22.33 17.75
CA GLY A 213 0.64 -21.70 18.01
C GLY A 213 -0.43 -22.24 17.08
N GLY A 214 -1.64 -21.70 17.17
CA GLY A 214 -2.77 -22.14 16.35
C GLY A 214 -3.62 -20.98 15.81
N PRO A 215 -4.35 -21.21 14.71
CA PRO A 215 -5.27 -20.22 14.17
C PRO A 215 -6.41 -19.96 15.17
N LEU A 216 -6.73 -18.69 15.38
CA LEU A 216 -7.77 -18.25 16.31
C LEU A 216 -8.89 -17.47 15.59
N ILE A 217 -8.53 -16.57 14.67
CA ILE A 217 -9.47 -15.73 13.92
C ILE A 217 -9.10 -15.79 12.42
N PRO A 218 -9.88 -16.47 11.56
CA PRO A 218 -9.57 -16.63 10.13
C PRO A 218 -9.73 -15.38 9.23
N ASP A 219 -10.20 -14.24 9.75
CA ASP A 219 -10.39 -13.01 8.97
C ASP A 219 -10.20 -11.73 9.81
N GLY A 220 -9.02 -11.61 10.42
CA GLY A 220 -8.69 -10.49 11.28
C GLY A 220 -7.21 -10.12 11.29
N PHE A 221 -6.91 -8.91 11.76
CA PHE A 221 -5.55 -8.43 11.96
C PHE A 221 -5.48 -7.34 13.04
N ALA A 222 -4.25 -7.05 13.50
CA ALA A 222 -3.94 -6.04 14.52
C ALA A 222 -4.78 -6.21 15.80
N ALA A 223 -4.64 -7.40 16.41
CA ALA A 223 -5.30 -7.74 17.65
C ALA A 223 -4.66 -7.05 18.88
N ASP A 224 -5.45 -6.85 19.92
CA ASP A 224 -5.03 -6.35 21.23
C ASP A 224 -5.90 -6.98 22.33
N TRP A 225 -5.33 -7.19 23.52
CA TRP A 225 -5.99 -7.94 24.60
C TRP A 225 -6.79 -7.05 25.54
N SER A 226 -7.91 -7.57 26.05
CA SER A 226 -8.59 -6.97 27.20
C SER A 226 -7.73 -7.08 28.45
N ALA A 227 -7.95 -6.18 29.41
CA ALA A 227 -7.22 -6.12 30.67
C ALA A 227 -7.27 -7.43 31.49
N ASP A 228 -8.32 -8.22 31.34
CA ASP A 228 -8.49 -9.53 31.99
C ASP A 228 -7.97 -10.72 31.16
N GLY A 229 -7.44 -10.48 29.96
CA GLY A 229 -6.94 -11.52 29.05
C GLY A 229 -8.01 -12.41 28.42
N ASN A 230 -9.31 -12.15 28.65
CA ASN A 230 -10.39 -13.03 28.19
C ASN A 230 -10.98 -12.64 26.83
N LYS A 231 -10.59 -11.49 26.28
CA LYS A 231 -11.10 -10.97 25.01
C LYS A 231 -9.99 -10.40 24.15
N LEU A 232 -10.21 -10.45 22.84
CA LEU A 232 -9.38 -9.79 21.84
C LEU A 232 -10.22 -8.78 21.08
N VAL A 233 -9.75 -7.54 21.02
CA VAL A 233 -10.22 -6.56 20.02
C VAL A 233 -9.33 -6.66 18.79
N PHE A 234 -9.91 -6.57 17.58
CA PHE A 234 -9.16 -6.71 16.34
C PHE A 234 -9.82 -5.97 15.17
N CYS A 235 -9.09 -5.78 14.09
CA CYS A 235 -9.63 -5.32 12.82
C CYS A 235 -10.27 -6.50 12.07
N SER A 236 -11.58 -6.42 11.78
CA SER A 236 -12.28 -7.34 10.88
C SER A 236 -12.31 -6.78 9.45
N GLY A 237 -12.11 -7.63 8.44
CA GLY A 237 -12.00 -7.26 7.03
C GLY A 237 -10.54 -7.22 6.56
N VAL A 238 -10.20 -6.28 5.67
CA VAL A 238 -8.84 -6.14 5.11
C VAL A 238 -8.27 -4.74 5.33
N PRO A 239 -6.94 -4.54 5.27
CA PRO A 239 -6.35 -3.21 5.36
C PRO A 239 -6.99 -2.23 4.35
N GLY A 240 -7.48 -1.10 4.86
CA GLY A 240 -8.22 -0.10 4.09
C GLY A 240 -9.74 -0.30 4.06
N ASN A 241 -10.25 -1.50 4.31
CA ASN A 241 -11.68 -1.80 4.41
C ASN A 241 -11.94 -2.64 5.67
N SER A 242 -11.79 -2.00 6.84
CA SER A 242 -11.90 -2.67 8.14
C SER A 242 -12.89 -2.00 9.09
N GLY A 243 -13.42 -2.82 9.99
CA GLY A 243 -14.13 -2.41 11.20
C GLY A 243 -13.46 -3.00 12.44
N ILE A 244 -13.91 -2.57 13.62
CA ILE A 244 -13.42 -3.11 14.90
C ILE A 244 -14.40 -4.16 15.39
N ALA A 245 -13.88 -5.35 15.71
CA ALA A 245 -14.63 -6.45 16.29
C ALA A 245 -13.97 -6.93 17.59
N VAL A 246 -14.74 -7.62 18.43
CA VAL A 246 -14.26 -8.26 19.65
C VAL A 246 -14.58 -9.75 19.61
N LEU A 247 -13.60 -10.58 19.93
CA LEU A 247 -13.75 -12.01 20.22
C LEU A 247 -13.71 -12.20 21.75
N ASP A 248 -14.74 -12.84 22.29
CA ASP A 248 -14.74 -13.33 23.66
C ASP A 248 -14.25 -14.78 23.67
N LEU A 249 -13.12 -15.04 24.33
CA LEU A 249 -12.45 -16.35 24.30
C LEU A 249 -13.17 -17.41 25.13
N ILE A 250 -13.98 -16.98 26.11
CA ILE A 250 -14.75 -17.88 26.98
C ILE A 250 -15.97 -18.41 26.21
N THR A 251 -16.72 -17.51 25.58
CA THR A 251 -17.96 -17.84 24.87
C THR A 251 -17.73 -18.20 23.40
N ARG A 252 -16.53 -17.93 22.88
CA ARG A 252 -16.16 -18.05 21.45
C ARG A 252 -17.07 -17.23 20.53
N ARG A 253 -17.65 -16.14 21.05
CA ARG A 253 -18.53 -15.24 20.28
C ARG A 253 -17.75 -14.04 19.79
N THR A 254 -18.02 -13.67 18.54
CA THR A 254 -17.51 -12.44 17.94
C THR A 254 -18.62 -11.41 17.80
N GLU A 255 -18.29 -10.14 18.00
CA GLU A 255 -19.19 -9.02 17.77
C GLU A 255 -18.48 -7.90 17.03
N LEU A 256 -19.03 -7.47 15.88
CA LEU A 256 -18.57 -6.25 15.22
C LEU A 256 -19.09 -5.05 16.01
N LEU A 257 -18.20 -4.17 16.47
CA LEU A 257 -18.53 -3.01 17.29
C LEU A 257 -18.78 -1.76 16.45
N ILE A 258 -17.92 -1.50 15.46
CA ILE A 258 -18.01 -0.31 14.60
C ILE A 258 -17.34 -0.54 13.24
N ALA A 259 -17.88 0.11 12.20
CA ALA A 259 -17.24 0.18 10.88
C ALA A 259 -17.53 1.56 10.24
N PRO A 260 -16.51 2.27 9.72
CA PRO A 260 -15.09 1.88 9.61
C PRO A 260 -14.29 2.05 10.92
N GLY A 261 -13.20 1.30 11.06
CA GLY A 261 -12.19 1.46 12.12
C GLY A 261 -10.98 0.51 11.96
N LYS A 262 -9.80 0.92 12.43
CA LYS A 262 -8.55 0.13 12.39
C LYS A 262 -7.65 0.36 13.62
N ASN A 263 -6.66 -0.51 13.83
CA ASN A 263 -5.65 -0.45 14.89
C ASN A 263 -6.25 -0.23 16.29
N PRO A 264 -7.15 -1.11 16.76
CA PRO A 264 -7.75 -0.96 18.07
C PRO A 264 -6.74 -1.21 19.19
N LYS A 265 -6.91 -0.51 20.31
CA LYS A 265 -6.13 -0.68 21.55
C LYS A 265 -7.03 -0.62 22.78
N TRP A 266 -6.96 -1.65 23.62
CA TRP A 266 -7.73 -1.74 24.85
C TRP A 266 -7.09 -0.90 25.95
N SER A 267 -7.89 -0.18 26.75
CA SER A 267 -7.36 0.56 27.90
C SER A 267 -6.97 -0.40 29.05
N PRO A 268 -5.91 -0.09 29.81
CA PRO A 268 -5.50 -0.91 30.96
C PRO A 268 -6.59 -1.15 32.02
N ASP A 269 -7.53 -0.22 32.20
CA ASP A 269 -8.68 -0.35 33.11
C ASP A 269 -9.83 -1.20 32.56
N GLY A 270 -9.73 -1.64 31.30
CA GLY A 270 -10.74 -2.44 30.62
C GLY A 270 -12.01 -1.70 30.22
N GLN A 271 -12.09 -0.37 30.33
CA GLN A 271 -13.32 0.40 30.10
C GLN A 271 -13.47 0.94 28.66
N HIS A 272 -12.38 1.13 27.93
CA HIS A 272 -12.38 1.80 26.64
C HIS A 272 -11.57 1.05 25.57
N ILE A 273 -11.93 1.31 24.31
CA ILE A 273 -11.16 0.92 23.13
C ILE A 273 -10.81 2.20 22.37
N ALA A 274 -9.52 2.47 22.19
CA ALA A 274 -9.02 3.48 21.27
C ALA A 274 -8.84 2.87 19.88
N PHE A 275 -9.16 3.61 18.82
CA PHE A 275 -9.03 3.12 17.45
C PHE A 275 -8.93 4.27 16.46
N ILE A 276 -8.51 3.96 15.24
CA ILE A 276 -8.31 4.92 14.16
C ILE A 276 -9.46 4.86 13.16
N ARG A 277 -9.93 6.03 12.72
CA ARG A 277 -10.85 6.17 11.57
C ARG A 277 -10.21 7.06 10.52
N ASP A 278 -10.11 6.55 9.30
CA ASP A 278 -9.52 7.26 8.15
C ASP A 278 -10.56 7.66 7.09
N ARG A 279 -11.84 7.35 7.32
CA ARG A 279 -12.96 7.70 6.45
C ARG A 279 -14.26 7.83 7.22
N ARG A 280 -15.17 8.60 6.64
CA ARG A 280 -16.49 8.89 7.24
C ARG A 280 -17.44 7.70 7.18
N LEU A 281 -17.46 6.95 6.06
CA LEU A 281 -18.38 5.85 5.80
C LEU A 281 -17.63 4.67 5.14
N LEU A 282 -18.03 3.45 5.51
CA LEU A 282 -17.65 2.21 4.82
C LEU A 282 -18.90 1.36 4.62
N PRO A 283 -19.34 1.09 3.38
CA PRO A 283 -20.43 0.17 3.12
C PRO A 283 -20.11 -1.23 3.65
N LEU A 284 -21.06 -1.89 4.33
CA LEU A 284 -20.84 -3.23 4.88
C LEU A 284 -20.55 -4.28 3.79
N SER A 285 -21.11 -4.11 2.59
CA SER A 285 -20.78 -4.95 1.43
C SER A 285 -19.30 -4.88 1.05
N ARG A 286 -18.62 -3.75 1.30
CA ARG A 286 -17.18 -3.58 1.06
C ARG A 286 -16.33 -4.15 2.19
N LEU A 287 -16.82 -4.07 3.44
CA LEU A 287 -16.17 -4.69 4.59
C LEU A 287 -16.03 -6.21 4.38
N VAL A 288 -17.09 -6.86 3.90
CA VAL A 288 -17.14 -8.33 3.76
C VAL A 288 -16.58 -8.86 2.44
N ALA A 289 -16.40 -7.99 1.42
CA ALA A 289 -15.89 -8.41 0.11
C ALA A 289 -14.40 -8.76 0.10
N ASN A 290 -13.64 -8.39 1.15
CA ASN A 290 -12.21 -8.67 1.31
C ASN A 290 -11.32 -8.21 0.13
N GLU A 291 -11.79 -7.23 -0.66
CA GLU A 291 -11.01 -6.57 -1.72
C GLU A 291 -10.32 -5.33 -1.13
N PRO A 292 -8.98 -5.21 -1.20
CA PRO A 292 -8.28 -4.00 -0.77
C PRO A 292 -8.64 -2.82 -1.70
N LEU A 293 -8.92 -1.65 -1.13
CA LEU A 293 -9.03 -0.38 -1.88
C LEU A 293 -7.78 0.46 -1.67
N SER A 294 -7.63 1.50 -2.50
CA SER A 294 -6.67 2.59 -2.27
C SER A 294 -6.76 3.07 -0.81
N ARG A 295 -5.61 3.10 -0.13
CA ARG A 295 -5.51 3.51 1.26
C ARG A 295 -5.94 4.97 1.36
N SER A 296 -6.84 5.28 2.31
CA SER A 296 -7.16 6.67 2.61
C SER A 296 -5.89 7.38 3.11
N PRO A 297 -5.62 8.63 2.70
CA PRO A 297 -4.41 9.34 3.13
C PRO A 297 -4.34 9.41 4.65
N SER A 298 -3.21 8.97 5.21
CA SER A 298 -3.05 8.82 6.66
C SER A 298 -3.22 10.13 7.44
N TRP A 299 -2.96 11.29 6.84
CA TRP A 299 -3.18 12.60 7.46
C TRP A 299 -4.66 12.94 7.72
N LYS A 300 -5.62 12.24 7.08
CA LYS A 300 -7.06 12.33 7.41
C LYS A 300 -7.46 11.45 8.60
N SER A 301 -6.51 10.77 9.22
CA SER A 301 -6.83 9.80 10.27
C SER A 301 -7.14 10.48 11.58
N GLU A 302 -8.26 10.06 12.15
CA GLU A 302 -8.77 10.53 13.43
C GLU A 302 -8.60 9.44 14.48
N LEU A 303 -8.15 9.83 15.66
CA LEU A 303 -8.17 9.01 16.87
C LEU A 303 -9.55 9.10 17.51
N TRP A 304 -10.18 7.95 17.72
CA TRP A 304 -11.47 7.78 18.35
C TRP A 304 -11.37 6.87 19.57
N ILE A 305 -12.32 7.03 20.49
CA ILE A 305 -12.54 6.08 21.58
C ILE A 305 -14.02 5.68 21.63
N MET A 306 -14.28 4.50 22.20
CA MET A 306 -15.61 4.00 22.51
C MET A 306 -15.56 3.17 23.80
N LYS A 307 -16.71 2.89 24.41
CA LYS A 307 -16.81 1.86 25.46
C LYS A 307 -16.54 0.49 24.86
N THR A 308 -16.09 -0.46 25.69
CA THR A 308 -15.73 -1.82 25.23
C THR A 308 -16.88 -2.61 24.61
N ASP A 309 -18.11 -2.20 24.87
CA ASP A 309 -19.31 -2.79 24.28
C ASP A 309 -19.73 -2.12 22.96
N GLY A 310 -18.89 -1.23 22.42
CA GLY A 310 -19.07 -0.48 21.18
C GLY A 310 -19.89 0.80 21.29
N THR A 311 -20.43 1.12 22.47
CA THR A 311 -21.26 2.32 22.67
C THR A 311 -20.44 3.59 22.86
N GLU A 312 -21.10 4.74 22.70
CA GLU A 312 -20.53 6.09 22.88
C GLU A 312 -19.26 6.38 22.05
N PRO A 313 -19.19 6.03 20.75
CA PRO A 313 -18.03 6.35 19.94
C PRO A 313 -17.88 7.87 19.78
N ARG A 314 -16.71 8.40 20.15
CA ARG A 314 -16.40 9.82 20.00
C ARG A 314 -14.97 10.05 19.51
N ARG A 315 -14.80 11.11 18.73
CA ARG A 315 -13.48 11.57 18.28
C ARG A 315 -12.75 12.18 19.46
N VAL A 316 -11.47 11.85 19.60
CA VAL A 316 -10.55 12.50 20.54
C VAL A 316 -9.80 13.60 19.81
N THR A 317 -9.13 13.28 18.70
CA THR A 317 -8.24 14.21 17.97
C THR A 317 -7.81 13.65 16.61
N HIS A 318 -6.95 14.34 15.85
CA HIS A 318 -6.24 13.76 14.71
C HIS A 318 -4.99 13.05 15.20
N GLY A 319 -4.67 11.90 14.63
CA GLY A 319 -3.51 11.12 15.06
C GLY A 319 -3.68 9.65 14.78
N LEU A 320 -2.58 8.92 14.99
CA LEU A 320 -2.47 7.51 14.64
C LEU A 320 -1.70 6.74 15.74
N TRP A 321 -1.74 5.41 15.65
CA TRP A 321 -1.01 4.48 16.54
C TRP A 321 -1.16 4.81 18.03
N PRO A 322 -2.39 4.67 18.57
CA PRO A 322 -2.61 4.97 19.98
C PRO A 322 -1.82 4.02 20.89
N SER A 323 -1.29 4.54 22.00
CA SER A 323 -0.83 3.77 23.15
C SER A 323 -1.46 4.37 24.40
N TRP A 324 -2.01 3.56 25.29
CA TRP A 324 -2.64 4.04 26.52
C TRP A 324 -1.60 4.36 27.58
N SER A 325 -1.84 5.39 28.40
CA SER A 325 -1.15 5.54 29.68
C SER A 325 -1.59 4.46 30.67
N GLN A 326 -0.74 4.18 31.66
CA GLN A 326 -0.99 3.15 32.66
C GLN A 326 -2.28 3.42 33.45
N ASP A 327 -2.57 4.69 33.72
CA ASP A 327 -3.78 5.14 34.42
C ASP A 327 -5.06 5.15 33.57
N SER A 328 -4.97 4.77 32.28
CA SER A 328 -6.07 4.84 31.29
C SER A 328 -6.66 6.24 31.07
N GLY A 329 -6.07 7.29 31.64
CA GLY A 329 -6.54 8.66 31.56
C GLY A 329 -6.02 9.43 30.33
N ARG A 330 -4.99 8.91 29.67
CA ARG A 330 -4.34 9.56 28.52
C ARG A 330 -4.08 8.56 27.39
N ILE A 331 -4.02 9.09 26.18
CA ILE A 331 -3.59 8.36 24.99
C ILE A 331 -2.39 9.07 24.38
N TYR A 332 -1.30 8.33 24.21
CA TYR A 332 -0.20 8.70 23.34
C TYR A 332 -0.58 8.42 21.90
N ASN A 333 -0.34 9.36 21.00
CA ASN A 333 -0.56 9.17 19.57
C ASN A 333 0.52 9.90 18.77
N GLN A 334 0.70 9.49 17.52
CA GLN A 334 1.60 10.19 16.62
C GLN A 334 0.82 10.97 15.57
N SER A 335 1.25 12.21 15.34
CA SER A 335 0.77 13.03 14.24
C SER A 335 1.48 12.64 12.94
N TRP A 336 0.71 12.57 11.85
CA TRP A 336 1.26 12.22 10.54
C TRP A 336 1.99 13.39 9.87
N THR A 337 1.63 14.63 10.18
CA THR A 337 2.11 15.83 9.48
C THR A 337 3.46 16.31 10.00
N ASP A 338 3.60 16.42 11.32
CA ASP A 338 4.81 16.92 12.00
C ASP A 338 5.67 15.82 12.64
N ARG A 339 5.22 14.55 12.56
CA ARG A 339 5.87 13.36 13.13
C ARG A 339 6.10 13.41 14.65
N MET A 340 5.41 14.31 15.35
CA MET A 340 5.52 14.48 16.79
C MET A 340 4.69 13.41 17.52
N LEU A 341 5.26 12.84 18.59
CA LEU A 341 4.51 12.07 19.57
C LEU A 341 3.79 13.04 20.51
N TYR A 342 2.48 12.89 20.59
CA TYR A 342 1.59 13.67 21.44
C TYR A 342 1.01 12.82 22.56
N SER A 343 0.62 13.46 23.66
CA SER A 343 -0.32 12.89 24.64
C SER A 343 -1.59 13.72 24.70
N ILE A 344 -2.72 13.07 24.94
CA ILE A 344 -4.02 13.74 25.12
C ILE A 344 -4.80 13.06 26.24
N SER A 345 -5.44 13.86 27.10
CA SER A 345 -6.36 13.34 28.12
C SER A 345 -7.66 12.87 27.48
N ILE A 346 -8.22 11.77 27.98
CA ILE A 346 -9.54 11.30 27.53
C ILE A 346 -10.68 11.98 28.28
N GLU A 347 -10.45 12.69 29.39
CA GLU A 347 -11.53 13.36 30.13
C GLU A 347 -12.17 14.50 29.30
N ARG A 348 -13.46 14.79 29.56
CA ARG A 348 -14.21 15.81 28.79
C ARG A 348 -13.74 17.23 29.16
N GLY A 349 -13.28 17.97 28.15
CA GLY A 349 -13.01 19.41 28.22
C GLY A 349 -11.64 19.74 27.64
N ASP A 350 -11.60 20.19 26.37
CA ASP A 350 -10.46 20.78 25.64
C ASP A 350 -9.06 20.51 26.21
N ALA A 351 -8.69 19.24 26.36
CA ALA A 351 -7.32 18.87 26.61
C ALA A 351 -6.57 18.99 25.27
N ASP A 352 -5.89 20.11 25.09
CA ASP A 352 -4.97 20.28 23.96
C ASP A 352 -4.00 19.09 23.91
N GLN A 353 -3.72 18.60 22.68
CA GLN A 353 -2.65 17.64 22.49
C GLN A 353 -1.34 18.24 22.99
N LYS A 354 -0.64 17.52 23.89
CA LYS A 354 0.64 17.94 24.44
C LYS A 354 1.78 17.28 23.68
N PRO A 355 2.63 18.03 22.97
CA PRO A 355 3.78 17.47 22.25
C PRO A 355 4.81 16.93 23.25
N ILE A 356 5.41 15.80 22.93
CA ILE A 356 6.39 15.11 23.79
C ILE A 356 7.77 15.13 23.14
N LEU A 357 7.91 14.46 21.99
CA LEU A 357 9.14 14.41 21.24
C LEU A 357 8.90 14.11 19.74
N PRO A 358 9.72 14.69 18.84
CA PRO A 358 9.67 14.35 17.43
C PRO A 358 10.30 12.98 17.19
N PHE A 359 9.72 12.20 16.28
CA PHE A 359 10.34 10.99 15.77
C PHE A 359 10.62 11.11 14.27
N PRO A 360 11.76 10.59 13.79
CA PRO A 360 12.06 10.59 12.35
C PRO A 360 11.17 9.61 11.56
N HIS A 361 10.62 8.60 12.24
CA HIS A 361 9.82 7.52 11.66
C HIS A 361 8.38 7.54 12.20
N HIS A 362 7.46 7.01 11.42
CA HIS A 362 6.08 6.79 11.86
C HIS A 362 5.98 5.48 12.68
N TYR A 363 4.79 5.17 13.23
CA TYR A 363 4.49 3.90 13.94
C TYR A 363 5.10 3.77 15.33
N CYS A 364 5.10 4.87 16.08
CA CYS A 364 5.63 4.86 17.44
C CYS A 364 4.64 4.23 18.44
N SER A 365 5.16 3.44 19.37
CA SER A 365 4.41 2.87 20.49
C SER A 365 5.14 3.18 21.80
N VAL A 366 4.36 3.57 22.81
CA VAL A 366 4.85 3.87 24.17
C VAL A 366 4.74 2.62 25.04
N SER A 367 5.76 2.36 25.85
CA SER A 367 5.81 1.21 26.76
C SER A 367 4.77 1.32 27.88
N PRO A 368 4.25 0.19 28.42
CA PRO A 368 3.22 0.19 29.46
C PRO A 368 3.54 0.99 30.73
N ASP A 369 4.82 1.05 31.11
CA ASP A 369 5.35 1.84 32.23
C ASP A 369 5.64 3.31 31.88
N GLU A 370 5.33 3.73 30.66
CA GLU A 370 5.53 5.09 30.13
C GLU A 370 7.00 5.56 30.17
N GLN A 371 7.96 4.63 30.24
CA GLN A 371 9.38 4.97 30.25
C GLN A 371 9.95 5.16 28.84
N TYR A 372 9.53 4.32 27.88
CA TYR A 372 10.13 4.23 26.56
C TYR A 372 9.12 4.49 25.44
N ALA A 373 9.62 5.02 24.33
CA ALA A 373 8.91 5.02 23.06
C ALA A 373 9.78 4.36 21.99
N ALA A 374 9.20 3.39 21.28
CA ALA A 374 9.86 2.66 20.20
C ALA A 374 9.18 2.96 18.87
N CYS A 375 9.97 3.17 17.82
CA CYS A 375 9.47 3.28 16.45
C CYS A 375 10.31 2.39 15.54
N ALA A 376 9.63 1.51 14.81
CA ALA A 376 10.23 0.56 13.87
C ALA A 376 9.68 0.78 12.46
N GLN A 377 10.54 1.12 11.50
CA GLN A 377 10.15 1.36 10.11
C GLN A 377 11.32 1.12 9.15
N TYR A 378 11.04 0.49 8.00
CA TYR A 378 12.01 0.30 6.89
C TYR A 378 13.35 -0.33 7.31
N GLY A 379 13.31 -1.21 8.31
CA GLY A 379 14.51 -1.90 8.81
C GLY A 379 15.31 -1.09 9.84
N SER A 380 14.78 -0.01 10.39
CA SER A 380 15.35 0.67 11.55
C SER A 380 14.40 0.57 12.75
N LEU A 381 14.94 0.17 13.90
CA LEU A 381 14.33 0.31 15.21
C LEU A 381 15.08 1.40 16.00
N LYS A 382 14.33 2.31 16.61
CA LYS A 382 14.85 3.27 17.60
C LYS A 382 13.98 3.25 18.84
N ILE A 383 14.62 3.16 20.00
CA ILE A 383 13.98 3.23 21.31
C ILE A 383 14.55 4.43 22.06
N VAL A 384 13.66 5.30 22.52
CA VAL A 384 13.98 6.56 23.21
C VAL A 384 13.41 6.51 24.62
N ASP A 385 14.21 6.91 25.60
CA ASP A 385 13.74 7.18 26.96
C ASP A 385 12.97 8.51 26.98
N LEU A 386 11.72 8.48 27.44
CA LEU A 386 10.81 9.63 27.38
C LEU A 386 11.21 10.74 28.35
N ALA A 387 11.84 10.41 29.47
CA ALA A 387 12.26 11.39 30.48
C ALA A 387 13.52 12.14 30.05
N SER A 388 14.54 11.43 29.59
CA SER A 388 15.83 12.00 29.16
C SER A 388 15.83 12.47 27.70
N ARG A 389 14.90 11.96 26.88
CA ARG A 389 14.84 12.14 25.42
C ARG A 389 16.05 11.58 24.68
N SER A 390 16.79 10.66 25.28
CA SER A 390 17.96 10.01 24.67
C SER A 390 17.60 8.68 24.01
N ILE A 391 18.26 8.36 22.89
CA ILE A 391 18.20 7.03 22.28
C ILE A 391 18.88 6.03 23.22
N VAL A 392 18.15 5.03 23.68
CA VAL A 392 18.65 3.96 24.58
C VAL A 392 18.97 2.67 23.83
N ALA A 393 18.33 2.45 22.68
CA ALA A 393 18.64 1.36 21.77
C ALA A 393 18.36 1.75 20.31
N GLN A 394 19.18 1.23 19.41
CA GLN A 394 19.01 1.35 17.98
C GLN A 394 19.45 0.04 17.32
N TRP A 395 18.68 -0.41 16.34
CA TRP A 395 18.98 -1.62 15.58
C TRP A 395 18.65 -1.42 14.10
N THR A 396 19.52 -1.93 13.24
CA THR A 396 19.32 -2.01 11.79
C THR A 396 19.02 -3.46 11.45
N ALA A 397 17.77 -3.74 11.08
CA ALA A 397 17.32 -5.08 10.76
C ALA A 397 17.77 -5.48 9.35
N PRO A 398 18.04 -6.78 9.11
CA PRO A 398 18.30 -7.31 7.76
C PRO A 398 17.05 -7.33 6.86
N VAL A 399 15.94 -6.78 7.35
CA VAL A 399 14.61 -6.96 6.82
C VAL A 399 13.79 -5.68 6.97
N LYS A 400 12.78 -5.50 6.10
CA LYS A 400 11.81 -4.42 6.25
C LYS A 400 10.82 -4.75 7.36
N LEU A 401 10.91 -3.98 8.45
CA LEU A 401 10.01 -4.05 9.60
C LEU A 401 9.01 -2.90 9.60
N TRP A 402 7.88 -3.12 10.28
CA TRP A 402 6.84 -2.12 10.42
C TRP A 402 6.13 -2.21 11.77
N GLY A 403 6.16 -1.10 12.52
CA GLY A 403 5.46 -0.96 13.79
C GLY A 403 5.88 -2.01 14.82
N GLY A 404 5.13 -2.05 15.92
CA GLY A 404 5.39 -3.01 16.98
C GLY A 404 4.56 -2.75 18.23
N ASN A 405 4.61 -3.68 19.17
CA ASN A 405 4.05 -3.51 20.51
C ASN A 405 5.09 -3.87 21.57
N TRP A 406 4.86 -3.37 22.77
CA TRP A 406 5.63 -3.70 23.94
C TRP A 406 5.04 -4.92 24.66
N ASN A 407 5.91 -5.72 25.27
CA ASN A 407 5.47 -6.70 26.26
C ASN A 407 4.99 -6.00 27.55
N PRO A 408 4.21 -6.68 28.41
CA PRO A 408 3.67 -6.07 29.64
C PRO A 408 4.74 -5.57 30.60
N GLY A 409 5.94 -6.16 30.55
CA GLY A 409 7.08 -5.78 31.37
C GLY A 409 8.00 -4.69 30.79
N SER A 410 7.62 -4.03 29.69
CA SER A 410 8.37 -2.92 29.07
C SER A 410 9.83 -3.20 28.65
N HIS A 411 10.21 -4.45 28.44
CA HIS A 411 11.61 -4.82 28.11
C HIS A 411 11.75 -5.65 26.82
N GLU A 412 10.65 -6.11 26.23
CA GLU A 412 10.64 -6.72 24.91
C GLU A 412 9.74 -5.92 23.96
N PHE A 413 10.17 -5.75 22.71
CA PHE A 413 9.42 -5.07 21.67
C PHE A 413 9.24 -5.98 20.45
N SER A 414 7.99 -6.25 20.07
CA SER A 414 7.66 -7.06 18.89
C SER A 414 7.69 -6.21 17.64
N MET A 415 8.18 -6.77 16.54
CA MET A 415 8.18 -6.13 15.22
C MET A 415 7.80 -7.16 14.16
N GLY A 416 6.77 -6.85 13.39
CA GLY A 416 6.38 -7.62 12.23
C GLY A 416 7.02 -7.11 10.95
N GLY A 417 6.93 -7.92 9.91
CA GLY A 417 7.23 -7.55 8.54
C GLY A 417 6.17 -6.65 7.92
N TYR A 418 6.54 -6.00 6.82
CA TYR A 418 5.60 -5.25 6.00
C TYR A 418 4.54 -6.20 5.40
N SER A 419 3.35 -5.69 5.05
CA SER A 419 2.25 -6.52 4.53
C SER A 419 2.44 -7.00 3.08
N ARG A 420 3.62 -6.83 2.48
CA ARG A 420 3.89 -7.17 1.08
C ARG A 420 4.40 -8.62 0.99
N PRO A 421 3.91 -9.44 0.06
CA PRO A 421 4.25 -10.87 -0.04
C PRO A 421 5.75 -11.17 -0.17
N GLU A 422 6.54 -10.22 -0.66
CA GLU A 422 8.00 -10.28 -0.76
C GLU A 422 8.74 -10.13 0.58
N ASP A 423 8.10 -9.53 1.59
CA ASP A 423 8.69 -9.15 2.87
C ASP A 423 8.27 -10.12 4.00
N ARG A 424 8.25 -11.43 3.74
CA ARG A 424 7.92 -12.52 4.71
C ARG A 424 8.97 -12.71 5.78
N THR A 425 9.14 -11.68 6.60
CA THR A 425 10.28 -11.56 7.51
C THR A 425 10.02 -12.20 8.87
N GLY A 426 8.81 -12.71 9.13
CA GLY A 426 8.44 -13.32 10.41
C GLY A 426 8.20 -12.30 11.52
N LEU A 427 8.11 -12.79 12.75
CA LEU A 427 8.02 -11.98 13.96
C LEU A 427 9.41 -11.85 14.59
N TRP A 428 9.84 -10.62 14.84
CA TRP A 428 11.07 -10.29 15.54
C TRP A 428 10.76 -9.75 16.92
N ILE A 429 11.52 -10.18 17.93
CA ILE A 429 11.50 -9.61 19.27
C ILE A 429 12.85 -8.93 19.50
N TYR A 430 12.82 -7.66 19.90
CA TYR A 430 13.98 -6.96 20.43
C TYR A 430 13.94 -6.99 21.96
N ASP A 431 14.91 -7.65 22.58
CA ASP A 431 15.09 -7.66 24.03
C ASP A 431 15.97 -6.46 24.42
N LEU A 432 15.41 -5.51 25.18
CA LEU A 432 16.09 -4.29 25.60
C LEU A 432 17.19 -4.55 26.64
N ASN A 433 17.04 -5.59 27.46
CA ASN A 433 18.03 -5.97 28.47
C ASN A 433 19.26 -6.59 27.82
N ARG A 434 19.06 -7.47 26.83
CA ARG A 434 20.14 -8.12 26.07
C ARG A 434 20.66 -7.23 24.94
N ARG A 435 19.86 -6.27 24.48
CA ARG A 435 20.09 -5.42 23.29
C ARG A 435 20.22 -6.22 22.00
N GLU A 436 19.46 -7.30 21.91
CA GLU A 436 19.52 -8.27 20.81
C GLU A 436 18.15 -8.43 20.16
N ALA A 437 18.16 -8.60 18.84
CA ALA A 437 16.98 -8.94 18.07
C ALA A 437 16.97 -10.43 17.75
N THR A 438 15.83 -11.09 17.85
CA THR A 438 15.67 -12.51 17.52
C THR A 438 14.38 -12.73 16.74
N GLN A 439 14.44 -13.47 15.65
CA GLN A 439 13.26 -13.88 14.92
C GLN A 439 12.66 -15.13 15.57
N VAL A 440 11.46 -15.00 16.15
CA VAL A 440 10.82 -16.07 16.95
C VAL A 440 9.81 -16.90 16.14
N LEU A 441 9.20 -16.31 15.11
CA LEU A 441 8.24 -16.98 14.22
C LEU A 441 8.54 -16.64 12.76
N CYS A 442 8.30 -17.58 11.84
CA CYS A 442 8.48 -17.37 10.40
C CYS A 442 7.18 -16.88 9.72
N GLY A 443 7.25 -16.64 8.41
CA GLY A 443 6.07 -16.30 7.60
C GLY A 443 5.74 -14.81 7.57
N GLN A 444 4.53 -14.49 7.12
CA GLN A 444 4.09 -13.11 6.92
C GLN A 444 3.48 -12.53 8.20
N ILE A 445 4.23 -12.39 9.28
CA ILE A 445 3.67 -11.82 10.53
C ILE A 445 3.81 -10.30 10.49
N THR A 446 2.70 -9.59 10.68
CA THR A 446 2.65 -8.11 10.58
C THR A 446 2.61 -7.41 11.93
N ASN A 447 2.12 -8.08 12.96
CA ASN A 447 2.04 -7.53 14.31
C ASN A 447 1.84 -8.66 15.34
N ALA A 448 2.25 -8.42 16.58
CA ALA A 448 1.94 -9.31 17.71
C ALA A 448 1.70 -8.52 19.01
N ALA A 449 0.80 -8.99 19.85
CA ALA A 449 0.44 -8.40 21.14
C ALA A 449 0.35 -9.47 22.23
N TRP A 450 1.00 -9.21 23.36
CA TRP A 450 0.96 -10.06 24.53
C TRP A 450 -0.34 -9.85 25.32
N ALA A 451 -0.83 -10.92 25.94
CA ALA A 451 -1.83 -10.81 26.99
C ALA A 451 -1.25 -10.06 28.20
N PRO A 452 -2.07 -9.36 29.01
CA PRO A 452 -1.58 -8.55 30.13
C PRO A 452 -0.78 -9.34 31.18
N ASP A 453 -1.08 -10.63 31.34
CA ASP A 453 -0.36 -11.55 32.24
C ASP A 453 0.92 -12.14 31.63
N GLY A 454 1.20 -11.85 30.36
CA GLY A 454 2.35 -12.37 29.61
C GLY A 454 2.23 -13.84 29.21
N ALA A 455 1.11 -14.52 29.49
CA ALA A 455 0.95 -15.96 29.27
C ALA A 455 0.52 -16.32 27.84
N LYS A 456 0.19 -15.34 27.00
CA LYS A 456 -0.24 -15.57 25.62
C LYS A 456 0.29 -14.49 24.68
N LEU A 457 0.48 -14.88 23.42
CA LEU A 457 0.82 -14.00 22.32
C LEU A 457 -0.17 -14.15 21.18
N ALA A 458 -0.91 -13.10 20.86
CA ALA A 458 -1.72 -13.04 19.65
C ALA A 458 -0.91 -12.39 18.53
N PHE A 459 -0.81 -13.01 17.36
CA PHE A 459 -0.07 -12.47 16.22
C PHE A 459 -0.88 -12.52 14.93
N SER A 460 -0.70 -11.52 14.07
CA SER A 460 -1.48 -11.34 12.85
C SER A 460 -0.67 -11.69 11.61
N LEU A 461 -1.19 -12.61 10.80
CA LEU A 461 -0.69 -12.90 9.47
C LEU A 461 -1.14 -11.80 8.48
N GLY A 462 -0.22 -11.34 7.65
CA GLY A 462 -0.44 -10.34 6.62
C GLY A 462 -1.10 -10.93 5.36
N ALA A 463 -1.05 -10.16 4.27
CA ALA A 463 -1.52 -10.64 2.98
C ALA A 463 -0.77 -11.93 2.59
N PRO A 464 -1.46 -12.95 2.04
CA PRO A 464 -2.87 -12.99 1.64
C PRO A 464 -3.85 -13.58 2.69
N PHE A 465 -3.36 -13.88 3.89
CA PHE A 465 -4.09 -14.63 4.92
C PHE A 465 -5.07 -13.73 5.67
N TYR A 466 -4.57 -12.67 6.32
CA TYR A 466 -5.33 -11.83 7.26
C TYR A 466 -5.98 -12.67 8.36
N GLU A 467 -5.15 -13.42 9.08
CA GLU A 467 -5.57 -14.30 10.17
C GLU A 467 -4.89 -13.89 11.47
N ILE A 468 -5.54 -14.14 12.62
CA ILE A 468 -4.92 -14.00 13.93
C ILE A 468 -4.71 -15.40 14.49
N TRP A 469 -3.50 -15.63 14.95
CA TRP A 469 -3.05 -16.86 15.59
C TRP A 469 -2.69 -16.56 17.04
N GLU A 470 -2.70 -17.59 17.88
CA GLU A 470 -2.37 -17.52 19.30
C GLU A 470 -1.26 -18.54 19.63
N ALA A 471 -0.30 -18.12 20.42
CA ALA A 471 0.72 -18.98 21.04
C ALA A 471 0.65 -18.85 22.56
N ASP A 472 0.75 -19.97 23.27
CA ASP A 472 0.90 -19.99 24.72
C ASP A 472 2.34 -19.64 25.10
N LEU A 473 2.50 -18.85 26.17
CA LEU A 473 3.78 -18.43 26.71
C LEU A 473 3.92 -18.84 28.18
N ASP A 474 5.16 -19.08 28.62
CA ASP A 474 5.55 -19.15 30.01
C ASP A 474 5.98 -17.75 30.48
N PRO A 475 5.18 -17.06 31.30
CA PRO A 475 5.46 -15.69 31.74
C PRO A 475 6.65 -15.60 32.70
N SER A 476 7.24 -16.72 33.14
CA SER A 476 8.42 -16.75 34.01
C SER A 476 9.75 -16.64 33.26
N VAL A 477 9.73 -16.75 31.93
CA VAL A 477 10.90 -16.68 31.05
C VAL A 477 10.69 -15.63 29.94
N SER A 478 11.74 -15.34 29.17
CA SER A 478 11.61 -14.42 28.03
C SER A 478 10.70 -15.00 26.93
N THR A 479 10.11 -14.14 26.09
CA THR A 479 9.29 -14.58 24.95
C THR A 479 10.08 -15.50 24.02
N ILE A 480 11.38 -15.20 23.85
CA ILE A 480 12.31 -16.00 23.04
C ILE A 480 12.50 -17.40 23.61
N GLU A 481 12.66 -17.53 24.92
CA GLU A 481 12.80 -18.84 25.59
C GLU A 481 11.50 -19.63 25.57
N SER A 482 10.36 -18.95 25.72
CA SER A 482 9.05 -19.61 25.75
C SER A 482 8.59 -20.15 24.38
N ILE A 483 8.78 -19.39 23.29
CA ILE A 483 8.37 -19.82 21.93
C ILE A 483 9.33 -20.90 21.37
N GLY A 484 10.48 -21.10 22.00
CA GLY A 484 11.55 -21.96 21.53
C GLY A 484 12.57 -21.20 20.66
N PRO A 485 13.68 -21.85 20.30
CA PRO A 485 14.85 -21.16 19.74
C PRO A 485 14.45 -20.34 18.51
N GLY A 486 14.71 -19.04 18.59
CA GLY A 486 14.62 -18.15 17.45
C GLY A 486 15.91 -18.16 16.64
N ARG A 487 15.94 -17.35 15.58
CA ARG A 487 17.13 -17.15 14.74
C ARG A 487 17.72 -15.77 15.02
N THR A 488 19.04 -15.69 15.16
CA THR A 488 19.73 -14.39 15.16
C THR A 488 19.62 -13.75 13.77
N PRO A 489 19.89 -12.43 13.63
CA PRO A 489 19.93 -11.78 12.33
C PRO A 489 20.89 -12.46 11.34
N GLU A 490 22.07 -12.90 11.80
CA GLU A 490 23.08 -13.56 10.98
C GLU A 490 22.65 -14.96 10.54
N GLU A 491 22.02 -15.74 11.43
CA GLU A 491 21.46 -17.05 11.10
C GLU A 491 20.33 -16.94 10.09
N TYR A 492 19.44 -15.96 10.26
CA TYR A 492 18.39 -15.65 9.31
C TYR A 492 18.97 -15.29 7.94
N CYS A 493 19.95 -14.39 7.87
CA CYS A 493 20.59 -14.01 6.61
C CYS A 493 21.22 -15.20 5.88
N ARG A 494 21.91 -16.08 6.60
CA ARG A 494 22.50 -17.30 6.01
C ARG A 494 21.45 -18.22 5.39
N GLN A 495 20.36 -18.46 6.12
CA GLN A 495 19.27 -19.28 5.61
C GLN A 495 18.58 -18.63 4.41
N MET A 496 18.40 -17.30 4.42
CA MET A 496 17.84 -16.61 3.26
C MET A 496 18.78 -16.68 2.06
N VAL A 497 20.09 -16.62 2.24
CA VAL A 497 21.06 -16.85 1.16
C VAL A 497 20.95 -18.26 0.59
N GLU A 498 20.84 -19.29 1.43
CA GLU A 498 20.61 -20.67 0.99
C GLU A 498 19.31 -20.79 0.20
N LYS A 499 18.20 -20.28 0.75
CA LYS A 499 16.89 -20.28 0.09
C LYS A 499 16.95 -19.61 -1.28
N TYR A 500 17.50 -18.40 -1.38
CA TYR A 500 17.61 -17.72 -2.68
C TYR A 500 18.58 -18.43 -3.62
N SER A 501 19.57 -19.16 -3.11
CA SER A 501 20.45 -19.97 -3.96
C SER A 501 19.71 -21.12 -4.61
N GLU A 502 18.82 -21.78 -3.88
CA GLU A 502 17.96 -22.84 -4.42
C GLU A 502 16.94 -22.30 -5.44
N THR A 503 16.32 -21.15 -5.15
CA THR A 503 15.37 -20.54 -6.10
C THR A 503 16.07 -20.04 -7.36
N ILE A 504 17.24 -19.42 -7.25
CA ILE A 504 18.07 -18.99 -8.40
C ILE A 504 18.56 -20.20 -9.21
N ALA A 505 18.87 -21.32 -8.56
CA ALA A 505 19.21 -22.55 -9.27
C ALA A 505 18.02 -23.08 -10.09
N THR A 506 16.79 -22.81 -9.64
CA THR A 506 15.55 -23.20 -10.33
C THR A 506 15.14 -22.21 -11.42
N ASP A 507 15.27 -20.90 -11.15
CA ASP A 507 14.97 -19.82 -12.08
C ASP A 507 16.07 -18.74 -12.03
N SER A 508 17.15 -18.98 -12.78
CA SER A 508 18.28 -18.05 -12.84
C SER A 508 17.96 -16.70 -13.50
N ALA A 509 16.76 -16.55 -14.07
CA ALA A 509 16.28 -15.32 -14.68
C ALA A 509 15.44 -14.47 -13.72
N ASP A 510 15.20 -14.92 -12.47
CA ASP A 510 14.54 -14.07 -11.48
C ASP A 510 15.51 -13.04 -10.92
N ALA A 511 15.43 -11.83 -11.47
CA ALA A 511 16.19 -10.68 -11.02
C ALA A 511 15.97 -10.38 -9.52
N ASN A 512 14.74 -10.52 -9.00
CA ASN A 512 14.44 -10.17 -7.61
C ASN A 512 15.14 -11.09 -6.61
N ASP A 513 15.29 -12.37 -6.95
CA ASP A 513 15.97 -13.30 -6.07
C ASP A 513 17.46 -12.99 -5.96
N HIS A 514 18.11 -12.61 -7.07
CA HIS A 514 19.48 -12.07 -7.04
C HIS A 514 19.58 -10.78 -6.20
N LEU A 515 18.67 -9.83 -6.40
CA LEU A 515 18.64 -8.58 -5.62
C LEU A 515 18.49 -8.85 -4.12
N ARG A 516 17.61 -9.77 -3.73
CA ARG A 516 17.39 -10.09 -2.32
C ARG A 516 18.58 -10.82 -1.71
N ARG A 517 19.14 -11.80 -2.41
CA ARG A 517 20.34 -12.52 -1.94
C ARG A 517 21.52 -11.56 -1.76
N ALA A 518 21.70 -10.60 -2.68
CA ALA A 518 22.70 -9.54 -2.54
C ALA A 518 22.50 -8.70 -1.25
N GLY A 519 21.25 -8.35 -0.91
CA GLY A 519 20.94 -7.64 0.33
C GLY A 519 21.38 -8.39 1.59
N TYR A 520 21.20 -9.72 1.61
CA TYR A 520 21.65 -10.55 2.73
C TYR A 520 23.17 -10.72 2.77
N TYR A 521 23.83 -10.86 1.63
CA TYR A 521 25.29 -10.83 1.55
C TYR A 521 25.85 -9.52 2.10
N HIS A 522 25.30 -8.38 1.71
CA HIS A 522 25.71 -7.07 2.21
C HIS A 522 25.53 -6.94 3.72
N TYR A 523 24.39 -7.40 4.28
CA TYR A 523 24.20 -7.42 5.74
C TYR A 523 25.27 -8.26 6.45
N MET A 524 25.66 -9.40 5.87
CA MET A 524 26.72 -10.27 6.38
C MET A 524 28.14 -9.79 6.06
N GLN A 525 28.29 -8.60 5.47
CA GLN A 525 29.58 -8.02 5.05
C GLN A 525 30.33 -8.85 3.99
N ASP A 526 29.61 -9.66 3.21
CA ASP A 526 30.11 -10.38 2.04
C ASP A 526 29.90 -9.53 0.78
N GLU A 527 30.78 -8.53 0.59
CA GLU A 527 30.69 -7.62 -0.54
C GLU A 527 30.94 -8.32 -1.89
N ASP A 528 31.72 -9.40 -1.91
CA ASP A 528 31.99 -10.15 -3.15
C ASP A 528 30.72 -10.87 -3.62
N GLY A 529 30.02 -11.56 -2.71
CA GLY A 529 28.73 -12.18 -2.98
C GLY A 529 27.67 -11.16 -3.39
N ALA A 530 27.58 -10.04 -2.66
CA ALA A 530 26.63 -8.97 -2.95
C ALA A 530 26.86 -8.37 -4.35
N ASN A 531 28.11 -8.05 -4.70
CA ASN A 531 28.45 -7.48 -6.00
C ASN A 531 28.24 -8.48 -7.15
N ALA A 532 28.54 -9.77 -6.94
CA ALA A 532 28.30 -10.82 -7.93
C ALA A 532 26.81 -10.95 -8.27
N ASP A 533 25.94 -10.95 -7.27
CA ASP A 533 24.49 -11.02 -7.48
C ASP A 533 23.93 -9.73 -8.07
N MET A 534 24.40 -8.55 -7.63
CA MET A 534 23.99 -7.29 -8.24
C MET A 534 24.39 -7.20 -9.72
N LYS A 535 25.53 -7.80 -10.10
CA LYS A 535 25.92 -7.92 -11.51
C LYS A 535 24.94 -8.81 -12.29
N LYS A 536 24.52 -9.95 -11.72
CA LYS A 536 23.51 -10.83 -12.33
C LYS A 536 22.14 -10.17 -12.44
N TYR A 537 21.67 -9.54 -11.37
CA TYR A 537 20.46 -8.72 -11.34
C TYR A 537 20.43 -7.70 -12.48
N ARG A 538 21.50 -6.91 -12.64
CA ARG A 538 21.63 -5.91 -13.71
C ARG A 538 21.66 -6.55 -15.10
N ALA A 539 22.38 -7.65 -15.28
CA ALA A 539 22.47 -8.36 -16.56
C ALA A 539 21.11 -8.94 -17.00
N ILE A 540 20.32 -9.46 -16.07
CA ILE A 540 18.97 -9.97 -16.34
C ILE A 540 18.02 -8.83 -16.76
N LEU A 541 18.08 -7.69 -16.08
CA LEU A 541 17.24 -6.54 -16.42
C LEU A 541 17.65 -5.84 -17.73
N ASN A 542 18.95 -5.88 -18.08
CA ASN A 542 19.50 -5.21 -19.26
C ASN A 542 20.43 -6.15 -20.08
N PRO A 543 19.89 -7.15 -20.82
CA PRO A 543 20.68 -8.15 -21.53
C PRO A 543 21.49 -7.61 -22.73
N GLN A 544 21.25 -6.36 -23.17
CA GLN A 544 21.95 -5.75 -24.31
C GLN A 544 23.30 -5.10 -23.96
N MET A 545 23.69 -5.02 -22.67
CA MET A 545 24.98 -4.41 -22.28
C MET A 545 26.20 -5.35 -22.39
N ASP A 546 26.03 -6.66 -22.56
CA ASP A 546 27.13 -7.64 -22.44
C ASP A 546 27.78 -8.06 -23.77
N THR A 547 27.43 -7.41 -24.90
CA THR A 547 28.06 -7.66 -26.21
C THR A 547 28.97 -6.50 -26.62
N GLY A 548 30.13 -6.37 -25.99
CA GLY A 548 31.13 -5.39 -26.45
C GLY A 548 32.37 -5.31 -25.58
N GLY A 549 33.34 -6.19 -25.82
CA GLY A 549 34.68 -6.05 -25.24
C GLY A 549 35.40 -4.81 -25.78
N HIS A 550 35.69 -3.85 -24.92
CA HIS A 550 36.84 -2.94 -25.07
C HIS A 550 37.44 -2.62 -23.69
N GLY A 551 38.75 -2.76 -23.60
CA GLY A 551 39.49 -2.82 -22.35
C GLY A 551 39.73 -1.49 -21.64
N GLY A 552 40.01 -1.64 -20.35
CA GLY A 552 40.96 -0.85 -19.56
C GLY A 552 40.69 0.65 -19.39
N ARG A 553 40.02 1.01 -18.29
CA ARG A 553 40.41 2.16 -17.43
C ARG A 553 40.16 1.82 -15.95
N PRO A 554 41.00 2.31 -15.03
CA PRO A 554 40.96 1.88 -13.63
C PRO A 554 39.78 2.52 -12.88
N GLU A 555 39.29 1.75 -11.90
CA GLU A 555 38.35 2.17 -10.86
C GLU A 555 38.80 3.49 -10.21
N THR A 556 37.88 4.46 -10.17
CA THR A 556 37.89 5.51 -9.16
C THR A 556 36.56 5.49 -8.43
N ALA A 557 36.70 5.53 -7.11
CA ALA A 557 35.67 5.41 -6.08
C ALA A 557 34.45 6.32 -6.25
N ASP A 558 33.38 5.90 -5.56
CA ASP A 558 32.14 6.60 -5.28
C ASP A 558 31.18 6.82 -6.47
N SER A 559 30.37 5.79 -6.73
CA SER A 559 28.99 6.01 -7.19
C SER A 559 28.03 5.13 -6.40
N GLN A 560 27.51 5.70 -5.31
CA GLN A 560 26.29 5.21 -4.67
C GLN A 560 25.14 5.32 -5.66
N VAL A 561 24.87 4.26 -6.43
CA VAL A 561 23.63 4.13 -7.20
C VAL A 561 22.58 3.55 -6.26
N ILE A 562 21.86 4.43 -5.57
CA ILE A 562 20.61 4.07 -4.87
C ILE A 562 19.60 3.73 -5.97
N HIS A 563 19.23 2.46 -6.14
CA HIS A 563 18.25 2.04 -7.14
C HIS A 563 16.83 2.44 -6.69
N THR A 564 16.21 3.37 -7.41
CA THR A 564 14.76 3.57 -7.40
C THR A 564 14.14 2.52 -8.33
N SER A 565 13.10 1.83 -7.86
CA SER A 565 12.44 0.71 -8.56
C SER A 565 11.54 1.17 -9.73
N LEU A 566 11.98 2.16 -10.50
CA LEU A 566 11.24 2.71 -11.62
C LEU A 566 11.61 1.94 -12.88
N VAL A 567 10.62 1.27 -13.49
CA VAL A 567 10.77 0.55 -14.75
C VAL A 567 10.02 1.33 -15.81
N PHE A 568 10.74 1.85 -16.80
CA PHE A 568 10.15 2.53 -17.96
C PHE A 568 10.06 1.56 -19.14
N GLY A 569 8.92 1.57 -19.83
CA GLY A 569 8.79 0.92 -21.14
C GLY A 569 9.53 1.70 -22.22
N THR A 570 9.55 1.17 -23.44
CA THR A 570 10.11 1.89 -24.60
C THR A 570 9.33 3.19 -24.82
N PRO A 571 10.00 4.37 -24.89
CA PRO A 571 9.35 5.63 -25.18
C PRO A 571 8.48 5.53 -26.44
N THR A 572 7.19 5.80 -26.29
CA THR A 572 6.21 5.69 -27.36
C THR A 572 5.64 7.07 -27.63
N ALA A 573 5.65 7.47 -28.90
CA ALA A 573 5.02 8.72 -29.32
C ALA A 573 3.51 8.68 -29.01
N LEU A 574 2.95 9.79 -28.50
CA LEU A 574 1.50 9.95 -28.23
C LEU A 574 0.62 9.99 -29.50
N GLY A 575 1.20 9.66 -30.66
CA GLY A 575 0.53 9.65 -31.95
C GLY A 575 0.44 11.03 -32.61
N PRO A 576 0.04 11.07 -33.89
CA PRO A 576 0.04 12.28 -34.73
C PRO A 576 -1.07 13.29 -34.37
N ILE A 577 -1.97 12.93 -33.45
CA ILE A 577 -3.00 13.86 -32.95
C ILE A 577 -2.38 14.85 -31.96
N VAL A 578 -1.59 14.33 -31.02
CA VAL A 578 -0.89 15.14 -30.02
C VAL A 578 0.40 15.70 -30.62
N ASN A 579 1.25 14.83 -31.18
CA ASN A 579 2.52 15.21 -31.78
C ASN A 579 2.30 15.83 -33.17
N SER A 580 2.80 17.04 -33.37
CA SER A 580 2.76 17.76 -34.64
C SER A 580 4.13 17.73 -35.34
N THR A 581 4.18 18.28 -36.55
CA THR A 581 5.45 18.54 -37.26
C THR A 581 6.17 19.80 -36.74
N ALA A 582 5.53 20.55 -35.83
CA ALA A 582 6.13 21.68 -35.13
C ALA A 582 6.69 21.21 -33.77
N CYS A 583 7.31 22.12 -33.01
CA CYS A 583 7.74 21.81 -31.65
C CYS A 583 6.51 21.76 -30.72
N ASP A 584 6.38 20.67 -29.95
CA ASP A 584 5.39 20.47 -28.90
C ASP A 584 6.13 20.11 -27.60
N TRP A 585 6.06 20.96 -26.58
CA TRP A 585 6.83 20.86 -25.34
C TRP A 585 5.94 20.96 -24.09
N GLY A 586 6.53 20.68 -22.93
CA GLY A 586 5.93 21.01 -21.63
C GLY A 586 4.59 20.34 -21.35
N PRO A 587 4.46 19.00 -21.49
CA PRO A 587 3.20 18.33 -21.20
C PRO A 587 2.82 18.47 -19.72
N SER A 588 1.51 18.60 -19.46
CA SER A 588 0.90 18.57 -18.14
C SER A 588 -0.44 17.88 -18.22
N ILE A 589 -0.49 16.64 -17.74
CA ILE A 589 -1.72 15.86 -17.66
C ILE A 589 -2.48 16.18 -16.37
N SER A 590 -3.81 16.29 -16.45
CA SER A 590 -4.64 16.50 -15.27
C SER A 590 -4.66 15.26 -14.37
N ALA A 591 -4.98 15.43 -13.09
CA ALA A 591 -5.01 14.33 -12.14
C ALA A 591 -6.04 13.23 -12.51
N SER A 592 -7.07 13.59 -13.28
CA SER A 592 -8.04 12.64 -13.85
C SER A 592 -7.48 11.80 -15.01
N GLY A 593 -6.36 12.25 -15.61
CA GLY A 593 -5.81 11.69 -16.82
C GLY A 593 -6.58 12.07 -18.09
N LEU A 594 -7.58 12.95 -18.03
CA LEU A 594 -8.52 13.23 -19.13
C LEU A 594 -8.23 14.51 -19.91
N GLU A 595 -7.43 15.42 -19.37
CA GLU A 595 -6.97 16.64 -20.05
C GLU A 595 -5.44 16.60 -20.11
N LEU A 596 -4.86 16.89 -21.27
CA LEU A 596 -3.42 17.08 -21.45
C LEU A 596 -3.16 18.48 -22.00
N TYR A 597 -2.51 19.30 -21.21
CA TYR A 597 -2.04 20.63 -21.56
C TYR A 597 -0.60 20.53 -22.07
N PHE A 598 -0.23 21.32 -23.07
CA PHE A 598 1.14 21.39 -23.58
C PHE A 598 1.32 22.68 -24.38
N ASP A 599 2.57 23.13 -24.55
CA ASP A 599 2.86 24.28 -25.40
C ASP A 599 3.29 23.84 -26.81
N SER A 600 2.84 24.57 -27.84
CA SER A 600 3.03 24.15 -29.23
C SER A 600 3.18 25.32 -30.17
N ARG A 601 4.06 25.14 -31.18
CA ARG A 601 4.23 26.06 -32.32
C ARG A 601 3.38 25.73 -33.53
N ARG A 602 2.36 24.88 -33.41
CA ARG A 602 1.54 24.43 -34.54
C ARG A 602 0.82 25.56 -35.30
N THR A 603 0.66 26.73 -34.69
CA THR A 603 0.10 27.96 -35.29
C THR A 603 1.13 29.06 -35.52
N GLY A 604 2.42 28.82 -35.28
CA GLY A 604 3.53 29.76 -35.52
C GLY A 604 4.13 30.38 -34.26
N ASP A 605 3.30 30.63 -33.25
CA ASP A 605 3.67 31.16 -31.92
C ASP A 605 3.64 30.06 -30.86
N TRP A 606 4.35 30.27 -29.75
CA TRP A 606 4.33 29.37 -28.59
C TRP A 606 3.09 29.64 -27.73
N ASP A 607 2.07 28.83 -27.95
CA ASP A 607 0.79 28.91 -27.26
C ASP A 607 0.55 27.65 -26.41
N ILE A 608 -0.29 27.77 -25.39
CA ILE A 608 -0.80 26.63 -24.63
C ILE A 608 -2.02 26.02 -25.35
N TRP A 609 -1.97 24.70 -25.54
CA TRP A 609 -3.02 23.88 -26.12
C TRP A 609 -3.51 22.85 -25.10
N VAL A 610 -4.74 22.39 -25.28
CA VAL A 610 -5.32 21.30 -24.50
C VAL A 610 -5.93 20.25 -25.42
N THR A 611 -5.70 18.98 -25.14
CA THR A 611 -6.44 17.86 -25.73
C THR A 611 -7.16 17.08 -24.62
N THR A 612 -8.29 16.50 -24.98
CA THR A 612 -9.18 15.77 -24.08
C THR A 612 -9.39 14.33 -24.54
N ARG A 613 -9.79 13.47 -23.61
CA ARG A 613 -10.28 12.12 -23.90
C ARG A 613 -11.38 11.74 -22.92
N ALA A 614 -12.33 10.93 -23.35
CA ALA A 614 -13.46 10.53 -22.52
C ALA A 614 -13.06 9.66 -21.31
N THR A 615 -12.05 8.81 -21.48
CA THR A 615 -11.48 7.94 -20.43
C THR A 615 -9.99 7.71 -20.70
N ALA A 616 -9.24 7.20 -19.73
CA ALA A 616 -7.83 6.81 -19.92
C ALA A 616 -7.58 5.79 -21.05
N ALA A 617 -8.58 4.98 -21.44
CA ALA A 617 -8.49 4.00 -22.52
C ALA A 617 -8.88 4.52 -23.90
N HIS A 618 -9.41 5.75 -24.00
CA HIS A 618 -9.78 6.36 -25.28
C HIS A 618 -8.61 7.19 -25.84
N ASP A 619 -8.55 7.29 -27.17
CA ASP A 619 -7.60 8.16 -27.86
C ASP A 619 -7.82 9.64 -27.52
N TRP A 620 -6.75 10.42 -27.62
CA TRP A 620 -6.80 11.87 -27.51
C TRP A 620 -7.58 12.50 -28.66
N GLU A 621 -8.38 13.50 -28.36
CA GLU A 621 -9.09 14.31 -29.35
C GLU A 621 -8.15 15.35 -29.99
N PRO A 622 -8.48 15.92 -31.16
CA PRO A 622 -7.70 17.00 -31.73
C PRO A 622 -7.52 18.16 -30.73
N PRO A 623 -6.28 18.59 -30.44
CA PRO A 623 -6.04 19.63 -29.45
C PRO A 623 -6.60 20.98 -29.88
N VAL A 624 -7.03 21.75 -28.89
CA VAL A 624 -7.63 23.08 -29.02
C VAL A 624 -6.69 24.11 -28.39
N ASN A 625 -6.44 25.21 -29.11
CA ASN A 625 -5.68 26.36 -28.59
C ASN A 625 -6.51 27.02 -27.48
N LEU A 626 -5.92 27.30 -26.31
CA LEU A 626 -6.67 27.90 -25.20
C LEU A 626 -7.16 29.32 -25.50
N GLY A 627 -6.55 30.01 -26.46
CA GLY A 627 -6.93 31.35 -26.88
C GLY A 627 -6.88 32.39 -25.76
N ALA A 628 -7.43 33.57 -26.04
CA ALA A 628 -7.58 34.61 -25.02
C ALA A 628 -8.60 34.17 -23.94
N PRO A 629 -8.37 34.48 -22.65
CA PRO A 629 -7.31 35.35 -22.15
C PRO A 629 -6.00 34.62 -21.78
N VAL A 630 -5.95 33.29 -21.92
CA VAL A 630 -4.78 32.50 -21.50
C VAL A 630 -3.59 32.80 -22.39
N ASN A 631 -3.74 32.56 -23.70
CA ASN A 631 -2.73 32.86 -24.70
C ASN A 631 -2.82 34.34 -25.11
N GLY A 632 -1.67 35.00 -25.15
CA GLY A 632 -1.51 36.37 -25.63
C GLY A 632 -0.68 36.45 -26.91
N PRO A 633 -0.25 37.65 -27.33
CA PRO A 633 0.69 37.82 -28.45
C PRO A 633 2.15 37.52 -28.06
N HIS A 634 2.37 36.89 -26.90
CA HIS A 634 3.67 36.58 -26.32
C HIS A 634 3.79 35.07 -26.15
N TRP A 635 5.00 34.58 -25.86
CA TRP A 635 5.17 33.15 -25.62
C TRP A 635 4.61 32.77 -24.25
N ASP A 636 3.69 31.81 -24.25
CA ASP A 636 3.06 31.20 -23.08
C ASP A 636 3.41 29.70 -23.10
N GLN A 637 4.19 29.23 -22.14
CA GLN A 637 4.84 27.91 -22.18
C GLN A 637 4.85 27.17 -20.86
N ARG A 638 5.13 25.85 -20.93
CA ARG A 638 5.32 24.94 -19.80
C ARG A 638 4.14 24.98 -18.83
N PRO A 639 2.92 24.67 -19.31
CA PRO A 639 1.73 24.64 -18.47
C PRO A 639 1.88 23.63 -17.33
N CYS A 640 1.20 23.90 -16.22
CA CYS A 640 1.04 22.98 -15.11
C CYS A 640 -0.38 23.13 -14.54
N ILE A 641 -1.22 22.12 -14.77
CA ILE A 641 -2.57 22.08 -14.22
C ILE A 641 -2.56 21.55 -12.77
N SER A 642 -3.26 22.24 -11.89
CA SER A 642 -3.47 21.80 -10.49
C SER A 642 -4.31 20.52 -10.41
N ALA A 643 -4.19 19.79 -9.30
CA ALA A 643 -4.84 18.49 -9.14
C ALA A 643 -6.38 18.55 -9.15
N ASP A 644 -6.98 19.67 -8.73
CA ASP A 644 -8.43 19.90 -8.83
C ASP A 644 -8.88 20.31 -10.23
N GLY A 645 -7.92 20.58 -11.14
CA GLY A 645 -8.17 21.05 -12.49
C GLY A 645 -8.66 22.48 -12.57
N LEU A 646 -8.61 23.29 -11.50
CA LEU A 646 -9.23 24.62 -11.48
C LEU A 646 -8.23 25.77 -11.61
N THR A 647 -6.94 25.50 -11.43
CA THR A 647 -5.86 26.47 -11.59
C THR A 647 -4.82 25.98 -12.59
N LEU A 648 -4.46 26.81 -13.57
CA LEU A 648 -3.39 26.56 -14.53
C LEU A 648 -2.24 27.53 -14.26
N PHE A 649 -1.07 27.00 -13.95
CA PHE A 649 0.19 27.76 -13.84
C PHE A 649 0.97 27.64 -15.14
N PHE A 650 1.67 28.69 -15.55
CA PHE A 650 2.49 28.66 -16.77
C PHE A 650 3.54 29.78 -16.77
N GLY A 651 4.58 29.64 -17.60
CA GLY A 651 5.55 30.71 -17.84
C GLY A 651 5.08 31.62 -18.99
N SER A 652 5.26 32.92 -18.86
CA SER A 652 4.88 33.89 -19.90
C SER A 652 5.90 35.00 -20.07
N LEU A 653 6.10 35.44 -21.32
CA LEU A 653 6.90 36.61 -21.68
C LEU A 653 6.09 37.93 -21.74
N ARG A 654 4.83 37.93 -21.29
CA ARG A 654 3.92 39.09 -21.44
C ARG A 654 4.36 40.36 -20.70
N SER A 655 5.23 40.25 -19.70
CA SER A 655 5.83 41.38 -18.98
C SER A 655 7.18 41.83 -19.55
N GLY A 656 7.69 41.16 -20.59
CA GLY A 656 9.00 41.42 -21.19
C GLY A 656 10.15 40.58 -20.61
N SER A 657 9.89 39.78 -19.56
CA SER A 657 10.79 38.78 -19.00
C SER A 657 10.03 37.49 -18.71
N TRP A 658 10.76 36.37 -18.57
CA TRP A 658 10.15 35.08 -18.22
C TRP A 658 9.72 35.09 -16.76
N GLU A 659 8.41 35.07 -16.54
CA GLU A 659 7.79 35.06 -15.21
C GLU A 659 6.70 33.99 -15.14
N LEU A 660 6.38 33.55 -13.91
CA LEU A 660 5.27 32.65 -13.65
C LEU A 660 3.95 33.42 -13.55
N TRP A 661 2.94 32.88 -14.22
CA TRP A 661 1.57 33.38 -14.24
C TRP A 661 0.61 32.25 -13.88
N MET A 662 -0.58 32.62 -13.38
CA MET A 662 -1.64 31.67 -13.12
C MET A 662 -3.00 32.18 -13.57
N THR A 663 -3.86 31.29 -14.03
CA THR A 663 -5.29 31.57 -14.28
C THR A 663 -6.16 30.55 -13.58
N THR A 664 -7.43 30.90 -13.33
CA THR A 664 -8.41 30.06 -12.65
C THR A 664 -9.68 29.91 -13.46
N ARG A 665 -10.37 28.78 -13.31
CA ARG A 665 -11.73 28.52 -13.79
C ARG A 665 -12.61 28.06 -12.63
N GLN A 666 -13.92 28.29 -12.72
CA GLN A 666 -14.86 27.91 -11.65
C GLN A 666 -15.21 26.42 -11.64
N THR A 667 -15.19 25.80 -12.82
CA THR A 667 -15.54 24.40 -13.06
C THR A 667 -14.60 23.85 -14.12
N ILE A 668 -14.45 22.53 -14.20
CA ILE A 668 -13.61 21.86 -15.21
C ILE A 668 -14.02 22.30 -16.63
N ASP A 669 -15.31 22.35 -16.93
CA ASP A 669 -15.79 22.81 -18.26
C ASP A 669 -15.94 24.34 -18.36
N GLY A 670 -15.48 25.07 -17.35
CA GLY A 670 -15.61 26.53 -17.27
C GLY A 670 -14.50 27.26 -18.02
N SER A 671 -14.78 28.50 -18.44
CA SER A 671 -13.79 29.36 -19.07
C SER A 671 -12.71 29.82 -18.09
N TRP A 672 -11.47 29.91 -18.57
CA TRP A 672 -10.35 30.53 -17.86
C TRP A 672 -10.56 32.03 -17.69
N ARG A 673 -10.13 32.55 -16.53
CA ARG A 673 -10.11 33.98 -16.22
C ARG A 673 -8.85 34.65 -16.77
N GLU A 674 -8.80 35.98 -16.68
CA GLU A 674 -7.59 36.76 -16.96
C GLU A 674 -6.42 36.24 -16.12
N PRO A 675 -5.27 35.86 -16.73
CA PRO A 675 -4.12 35.41 -15.99
C PRO A 675 -3.53 36.51 -15.11
N VAL A 676 -3.07 36.11 -13.92
CA VAL A 676 -2.48 36.98 -12.91
C VAL A 676 -1.00 36.62 -12.76
N ASN A 677 -0.15 37.64 -12.74
CA ASN A 677 1.28 37.49 -12.47
C ASN A 677 1.47 37.03 -11.02
N MET A 678 2.32 36.02 -10.78
CA MET A 678 2.50 35.49 -9.43
C MET A 678 3.25 36.44 -8.48
N GLY A 679 3.91 37.47 -9.01
CA GLY A 679 4.55 38.53 -8.24
C GLY A 679 5.65 38.04 -7.28
N SER A 680 6.22 38.97 -6.51
CA SER A 680 7.17 38.64 -5.45
C SER A 680 6.43 37.98 -4.25
N PRO A 681 6.99 36.96 -3.58
CA PRO A 681 8.35 36.44 -3.72
C PRO A 681 8.52 35.32 -4.76
N VAL A 682 7.44 34.88 -5.42
CA VAL A 682 7.48 33.76 -6.38
C VAL A 682 8.30 34.11 -7.61
N ASN A 683 7.97 35.22 -8.26
CA ASN A 683 8.75 35.83 -9.32
C ASN A 683 9.85 36.71 -8.73
N SER A 684 10.96 36.74 -9.45
CA SER A 684 12.18 37.48 -9.16
C SER A 684 12.51 38.42 -10.30
N SER A 685 13.59 39.20 -10.17
CA SER A 685 14.13 39.99 -11.28
C SER A 685 14.90 39.13 -12.30
N ALA A 686 15.11 37.85 -12.00
CA ALA A 686 15.72 36.87 -12.89
C ALA A 686 14.63 36.06 -13.61
N LEU A 687 15.05 35.19 -14.52
CA LEU A 687 14.15 34.26 -15.21
C LEU A 687 13.51 33.28 -14.20
N ASP A 688 12.18 33.12 -14.27
CA ASP A 688 11.41 32.14 -13.51
C ASP A 688 10.47 31.36 -14.46
N ILE A 689 10.61 30.03 -14.52
CA ILE A 689 9.98 29.18 -15.56
C ILE A 689 9.55 27.81 -15.02
N ALA A 690 8.77 27.09 -15.84
CA ALA A 690 8.47 25.66 -15.66
C ALA A 690 7.86 25.33 -14.29
N PRO A 691 6.68 25.88 -13.97
CA PRO A 691 6.02 25.59 -12.70
C PRO A 691 5.65 24.11 -12.60
N SER A 692 5.73 23.56 -11.39
CA SER A 692 5.23 22.24 -11.03
C SER A 692 4.60 22.32 -9.64
N ILE A 693 3.28 22.21 -9.58
CA ILE A 693 2.49 22.32 -8.34
C ILE A 693 2.28 20.94 -7.71
N SER A 694 2.43 20.84 -6.39
CA SER A 694 2.09 19.62 -5.65
C SER A 694 0.59 19.33 -5.69
N SER A 695 0.22 18.06 -5.47
CA SER A 695 -1.18 17.61 -5.52
C SER A 695 -2.09 18.27 -4.47
N ASP A 696 -1.53 18.69 -3.34
CA ASP A 696 -2.22 19.46 -2.31
C ASP A 696 -2.30 20.97 -2.61
N GLY A 697 -1.61 21.44 -3.65
CA GLY A 697 -1.55 22.84 -4.04
C GLY A 697 -0.72 23.72 -3.10
N LEU A 698 0.07 23.15 -2.18
CA LEU A 698 0.77 23.88 -1.11
C LEU A 698 2.26 24.08 -1.37
N SER A 699 2.85 23.37 -2.34
CA SER A 699 4.25 23.51 -2.74
C SER A 699 4.36 23.75 -4.23
N LEU A 700 5.02 24.84 -4.63
CA LEU A 700 5.29 25.15 -6.03
C LEU A 700 6.80 25.05 -6.28
N PHE A 701 7.16 24.19 -7.23
CA PHE A 701 8.52 24.00 -7.72
C PHE A 701 8.67 24.67 -9.07
N PHE A 702 9.81 25.28 -9.34
CA PHE A 702 10.05 25.98 -10.61
C PHE A 702 11.54 26.26 -10.84
N GLY A 703 11.94 26.42 -12.10
CA GLY A 703 13.30 26.80 -12.47
C GLY A 703 13.52 28.30 -12.30
N SER A 704 14.66 28.71 -11.71
CA SER A 704 15.00 30.11 -11.50
C SER A 704 16.51 30.40 -11.59
N GLU A 705 16.85 31.53 -12.18
CA GLU A 705 18.22 32.09 -12.21
C GLU A 705 18.47 33.12 -11.10
N ARG A 706 17.61 33.16 -10.07
CA ARG A 706 17.77 34.11 -8.96
C ARG A 706 19.07 33.91 -8.18
N SER A 707 19.46 34.94 -7.43
CA SER A 707 20.64 34.88 -6.56
C SER A 707 20.56 33.72 -5.57
N GLY A 708 21.62 32.91 -5.51
CA GLY A 708 21.70 31.71 -4.66
C GLY A 708 21.72 30.39 -5.45
N SER A 709 21.60 30.43 -6.78
CA SER A 709 21.81 29.26 -7.63
C SER A 709 23.28 28.83 -7.70
N TYR A 710 23.54 27.53 -7.89
CA TYR A 710 24.88 26.94 -7.98
C TYR A 710 25.56 27.17 -9.33
N GLY A 711 24.79 27.53 -10.36
CA GLY A 711 25.25 27.77 -11.73
C GLY A 711 24.25 28.59 -12.56
N SER A 712 23.68 27.96 -13.59
CA SER A 712 22.61 28.54 -14.41
C SER A 712 21.26 28.45 -13.67
N ALA A 713 20.14 28.22 -14.37
CA ALA A 713 18.86 27.99 -13.73
C ALA A 713 18.93 26.76 -12.82
N ASP A 714 18.45 26.94 -11.59
CA ASP A 714 18.30 25.89 -10.58
C ASP A 714 16.82 25.69 -10.27
N ILE A 715 16.47 24.56 -9.65
CA ILE A 715 15.12 24.32 -9.17
C ILE A 715 14.96 24.91 -7.77
N TRP A 716 13.95 25.76 -7.64
CA TRP A 716 13.52 26.39 -6.41
C TRP A 716 12.13 25.91 -6.01
N MET A 717 11.82 26.01 -4.72
CA MET A 717 10.54 25.64 -4.14
C MET A 717 10.02 26.76 -3.24
N THR A 718 8.74 27.08 -3.34
CA THR A 718 8.02 27.89 -2.34
C THR A 718 6.83 27.11 -1.78
N THR A 719 6.39 27.48 -0.57
CA THR A 719 5.29 26.83 0.13
C THR A 719 4.30 27.86 0.67
N ARG A 720 3.08 27.41 0.94
CA ARG A 720 2.01 28.17 1.60
C ARG A 720 1.22 27.26 2.52
N GLU A 721 0.56 27.82 3.53
CA GLU A 721 -0.17 27.04 4.53
C GLU A 721 -1.48 26.47 3.99
N THR A 722 -2.23 27.26 3.21
CA THR A 722 -3.45 26.85 2.51
C THR A 722 -3.44 27.33 1.05
N THR A 723 -4.36 26.82 0.24
CA THR A 723 -4.49 27.21 -1.18
C THR A 723 -4.93 28.66 -1.40
N HIS A 724 -5.30 29.37 -0.33
CA HIS A 724 -5.73 30.77 -0.34
C HIS A 724 -4.69 31.72 0.25
N ASP A 725 -3.66 31.18 0.91
CA ASP A 725 -2.59 31.98 1.49
C ASP A 725 -1.56 32.37 0.43
N ASP A 726 -0.86 33.46 0.72
CA ASP A 726 0.26 33.93 -0.08
C ASP A 726 1.42 32.92 -0.04
N TRP A 727 2.19 32.89 -1.13
CA TRP A 727 3.40 32.08 -1.23
C TRP A 727 4.53 32.64 -0.36
N GLY A 728 5.22 31.76 0.35
CA GLY A 728 6.42 32.11 1.12
C GLY A 728 7.64 32.39 0.26
N THR A 729 8.75 32.76 0.91
CA THR A 729 10.03 32.97 0.22
C THR A 729 10.53 31.67 -0.40
N PRO A 730 10.85 31.64 -1.72
CA PRO A 730 11.40 30.46 -2.33
C PRO A 730 12.77 30.05 -1.77
N MET A 731 13.01 28.74 -1.70
CA MET A 731 14.27 28.13 -1.29
C MET A 731 14.85 27.26 -2.41
N ASN A 732 16.18 27.29 -2.57
CA ASN A 732 16.90 26.44 -3.53
C ASN A 732 16.87 24.99 -3.01
N LEU A 733 16.60 24.00 -3.88
CA LEU A 733 16.50 22.60 -3.49
C LEU A 733 17.85 21.92 -3.14
N GLY A 734 18.95 22.67 -3.21
CA GLY A 734 20.25 22.21 -2.75
C GLY A 734 20.91 21.20 -3.69
N PRO A 735 22.12 20.73 -3.33
CA PRO A 735 23.00 19.99 -4.23
C PRO A 735 22.56 18.54 -4.46
N ALA A 736 21.50 18.08 -3.79
CA ALA A 736 20.88 16.78 -4.04
C ALA A 736 20.07 16.77 -5.34
N ILE A 737 19.53 17.94 -5.73
CA ILE A 737 18.79 18.18 -6.97
C ILE A 737 19.63 19.00 -7.94
N ASN A 738 20.10 20.16 -7.47
CA ASN A 738 20.80 21.17 -8.26
C ASN A 738 22.30 20.90 -8.35
N SER A 739 22.95 21.54 -9.31
CA SER A 739 24.36 21.42 -9.62
C SER A 739 24.86 22.70 -10.29
N VAL A 740 26.13 22.71 -10.75
CA VAL A 740 26.65 23.84 -11.55
C VAL A 740 26.07 23.89 -12.97
N ALA A 741 25.40 22.81 -13.40
CA ALA A 741 24.71 22.72 -14.68
C ALA A 741 23.32 23.38 -14.62
N ASN A 742 22.56 23.30 -15.71
CA ASN A 742 21.20 23.81 -15.78
C ASN A 742 20.20 22.74 -15.28
N GLU A 743 19.44 23.04 -14.25
CA GLU A 743 18.27 22.29 -13.77
C GLU A 743 17.05 23.22 -13.71
N ALA A 744 16.19 23.15 -14.73
CA ALA A 744 15.16 24.18 -14.93
C ALA A 744 13.72 23.65 -14.95
N VAL A 745 13.52 22.36 -15.19
CA VAL A 745 12.18 21.83 -15.49
C VAL A 745 11.81 20.73 -14.49
N PRO A 746 11.12 21.08 -13.38
CA PRO A 746 10.69 20.13 -12.37
C PRO A 746 9.38 19.43 -12.72
N SER A 747 9.18 18.24 -12.15
CA SER A 747 7.93 17.49 -12.19
C SER A 747 7.76 16.67 -10.91
N ILE A 748 6.91 17.16 -10.01
CA ILE A 748 6.56 16.48 -8.77
C ILE A 748 5.43 15.47 -9.01
N SER A 749 5.63 14.24 -8.53
CA SER A 749 4.60 13.19 -8.54
C SER A 749 3.41 13.52 -7.63
N HIS A 750 2.27 12.87 -7.88
CA HIS A 750 1.04 13.14 -7.13
C HIS A 750 1.13 12.80 -5.63
N ASP A 751 1.93 11.80 -5.25
CA ASP A 751 2.21 11.49 -3.84
C ASP A 751 3.32 12.38 -3.24
N GLY A 752 3.98 13.18 -4.09
CA GLY A 752 5.07 14.05 -3.74
C GLY A 752 6.37 13.33 -3.43
N LEU A 753 6.54 12.05 -3.76
CA LEU A 753 7.70 11.24 -3.36
C LEU A 753 8.73 11.04 -4.48
N LEU A 754 8.31 11.10 -5.74
CA LEU A 754 9.18 11.14 -6.91
C LEU A 754 9.29 12.58 -7.44
N PHE A 755 10.51 12.98 -7.79
CA PHE A 755 10.82 14.25 -8.41
C PHE A 755 11.61 14.03 -9.69
N PHE A 756 10.92 14.15 -10.81
CA PHE A 756 11.58 14.14 -12.11
C PHE A 756 12.00 15.55 -12.45
N PHE A 757 13.14 15.68 -13.11
CA PHE A 757 13.57 16.97 -13.59
C PHE A 757 14.52 16.85 -14.78
N SER A 758 14.62 17.93 -15.56
CA SER A 758 15.59 18.08 -16.63
C SER A 758 16.22 19.48 -16.60
N GLY A 759 17.28 19.66 -17.39
CA GLY A 759 17.77 20.99 -17.74
C GLY A 759 16.81 21.73 -18.68
N ALA A 760 17.22 22.91 -19.14
CA ALA A 760 16.56 23.56 -20.27
C ALA A 760 17.14 23.05 -21.61
N ALA A 761 16.55 23.46 -22.73
CA ALA A 761 17.03 23.16 -24.09
C ALA A 761 18.39 23.81 -24.45
N TYR A 762 19.07 24.39 -23.47
CA TYR A 762 20.37 25.06 -23.61
C TYR A 762 21.29 24.71 -22.43
N GLY A 763 22.58 24.58 -22.73
CA GLY A 763 23.62 24.24 -21.75
C GLY A 763 23.93 25.38 -20.76
N PRO A 764 24.76 25.11 -19.72
CA PRO A 764 25.57 23.90 -19.55
C PRO A 764 24.74 22.67 -19.18
N PHE A 765 24.99 21.57 -19.90
CA PHE A 765 24.37 20.28 -19.62
C PHE A 765 25.13 19.53 -18.53
N ARG A 766 24.42 18.67 -17.80
CA ARG A 766 24.98 17.94 -16.69
C ARG A 766 25.90 16.81 -17.16
N ALA A 767 27.06 16.65 -16.51
CA ALA A 767 27.98 15.54 -16.76
C ALA A 767 27.41 14.18 -16.30
N ALA A 768 27.90 13.09 -16.90
CA ALA A 768 27.42 11.71 -16.66
C ALA A 768 25.98 11.45 -17.14
N GLY A 769 25.59 12.15 -18.21
CA GLY A 769 24.35 11.92 -18.96
C GLY A 769 24.49 10.96 -20.14
N CYS A 770 23.36 10.64 -20.77
CA CYS A 770 23.27 9.84 -22.00
C CYS A 770 23.43 10.71 -23.26
N GLY A 771 22.91 11.94 -23.22
CA GLY A 771 22.99 12.93 -24.29
C GLY A 771 23.31 14.33 -23.79
N GLU A 772 22.68 15.35 -24.40
CA GLU A 772 22.75 16.74 -23.97
C GLU A 772 21.94 16.96 -22.69
N ALA A 773 20.67 17.32 -22.79
CA ALA A 773 19.79 17.40 -21.65
C ALA A 773 19.14 16.04 -21.41
N ASP A 774 19.09 15.61 -20.16
CA ASP A 774 18.54 14.32 -19.76
C ASP A 774 17.44 14.48 -18.73
N LEU A 775 16.59 13.45 -18.62
CA LEU A 775 15.69 13.24 -17.51
C LEU A 775 16.42 12.59 -16.34
N TRP A 776 16.27 13.23 -15.17
CA TRP A 776 16.78 12.78 -13.88
C TRP A 776 15.61 12.54 -12.93
N VAL A 777 15.83 11.67 -11.95
CA VAL A 777 14.88 11.44 -10.86
C VAL A 777 15.58 11.53 -9.52
N SER A 778 14.90 12.13 -8.56
CA SER A 778 15.22 12.03 -7.13
C SER A 778 13.99 11.54 -6.37
N THR A 779 14.21 10.92 -5.23
CA THR A 779 13.14 10.37 -4.40
C THR A 779 13.28 10.81 -2.97
N ARG A 780 12.16 10.79 -2.25
CA ARG A 780 12.15 11.00 -0.79
C ARG A 780 11.14 10.06 -0.16
N ALA A 781 11.40 9.65 1.07
CA ALA A 781 10.55 8.71 1.77
C ALA A 781 9.20 9.33 2.21
N SER A 782 9.16 10.65 2.39
CA SER A 782 7.96 11.45 2.66
C SER A 782 8.13 12.87 2.11
N THR A 783 7.03 13.63 2.01
CA THR A 783 7.05 15.03 1.53
C THR A 783 7.86 15.99 2.41
N SER A 784 8.26 15.55 3.61
CA SER A 784 9.07 16.32 4.57
C SER A 784 10.53 15.83 4.68
N ASP A 785 10.88 14.74 3.99
CA ASP A 785 12.26 14.26 3.95
C ASP A 785 13.07 14.96 2.85
N PRO A 786 14.39 15.10 3.02
CA PRO A 786 15.24 15.64 1.97
C PRO A 786 15.20 14.72 0.73
N TRP A 787 15.39 15.34 -0.43
CA TRP A 787 15.59 14.62 -1.68
C TRP A 787 16.84 13.74 -1.62
N SER A 788 16.74 12.51 -2.14
CA SER A 788 17.88 11.63 -2.34
C SER A 788 18.83 12.23 -3.37
N THR A 789 20.04 11.67 -3.45
CA THR A 789 20.90 11.94 -4.61
C THR A 789 20.13 11.59 -5.88
N ARG A 790 20.08 12.55 -6.79
CA ARG A 790 19.55 12.40 -8.15
C ARG A 790 20.18 11.25 -8.92
N ILE A 791 19.40 10.63 -9.80
CA ILE A 791 19.77 9.48 -10.63
C ILE A 791 19.40 9.79 -12.08
N ASN A 792 20.29 9.50 -13.04
CA ASN A 792 19.99 9.60 -14.47
C ASN A 792 19.08 8.43 -14.88
N LEU A 793 18.04 8.67 -15.68
CA LEU A 793 17.12 7.60 -16.11
C LEU A 793 17.72 6.61 -17.12
N GLY A 794 18.93 6.86 -17.60
CA GLY A 794 19.69 5.94 -18.47
C GLY A 794 19.15 5.88 -19.91
N GLN A 795 19.86 5.12 -20.75
CA GLN A 795 19.63 5.09 -22.21
C GLN A 795 18.29 4.45 -22.64
N ASN A 796 17.55 3.85 -21.70
CA ASN A 796 16.21 3.34 -21.96
C ASN A 796 15.16 4.46 -22.05
N VAL A 797 15.43 5.59 -21.41
CA VAL A 797 14.55 6.76 -21.38
C VAL A 797 15.21 7.96 -22.06
N ASN A 798 16.47 8.21 -21.75
CA ASN A 798 17.25 9.28 -22.34
C ASN A 798 17.89 8.82 -23.66
N SER A 799 17.75 9.65 -24.69
CA SER A 799 18.41 9.54 -25.98
C SER A 799 19.84 10.07 -25.95
N SER A 800 20.52 10.07 -27.10
CA SER A 800 21.80 10.76 -27.28
C SER A 800 21.67 12.27 -27.51
N ASP A 801 20.44 12.78 -27.64
CA ASP A 801 20.12 14.19 -27.92
C ASP A 801 19.55 14.87 -26.66
N GLN A 802 18.43 15.60 -26.77
CA GLN A 802 17.78 16.32 -25.66
C GLN A 802 16.49 15.63 -25.23
N ASP A 803 16.45 15.18 -23.98
CA ASP A 803 15.28 14.63 -23.30
C ASP A 803 14.88 15.57 -22.16
N LEU A 804 13.72 16.20 -22.34
CA LEU A 804 13.32 17.39 -21.61
C LEU A 804 11.86 17.32 -21.20
N THR A 805 11.47 18.17 -20.25
CA THR A 805 10.07 18.41 -19.88
C THR A 805 9.34 17.16 -19.37
N PRO A 806 9.83 16.53 -18.29
CA PRO A 806 9.16 15.37 -17.71
C PRO A 806 7.77 15.74 -17.19
N ASN A 807 6.80 14.86 -17.39
CA ASN A 807 5.51 14.91 -16.72
C ASN A 807 5.11 13.52 -16.28
N ILE A 808 4.55 13.41 -15.08
CA ILE A 808 4.07 12.16 -14.52
C ILE A 808 2.58 12.27 -14.26
N SER A 809 1.83 11.29 -14.73
CA SER A 809 0.40 11.18 -14.48
C SER A 809 0.12 10.85 -13.00
N ALA A 810 -1.10 11.13 -12.52
CA ALA A 810 -1.42 10.94 -11.10
C ALA A 810 -1.43 9.47 -10.65
N ASP A 811 -1.63 8.53 -11.57
CA ASP A 811 -1.51 7.09 -11.31
C ASP A 811 -0.08 6.56 -11.45
N GLY A 812 0.86 7.43 -11.85
CA GLY A 812 2.28 7.11 -12.01
C GLY A 812 2.64 6.45 -13.34
N SER A 813 1.73 6.44 -14.32
CA SER A 813 1.96 5.94 -15.69
C SER A 813 2.60 6.95 -16.64
#